data_AF-A0A8T6R7G9-F1
#
_entry.id   AF-A0A8T6R7G9-F1
#
_cell.length_a   1.000
_cell.length_b   1.000
_cell.length_c   1.000
_cell.angle_alpha   90.00
_cell.angle_beta   90.00
_cell.angle_gamma   90.00
#
_symmetry.space_group_name_H-M   'P 1'
#
loop_
_entity.id
_entity.type
_entity.pdbx_description
1 polymer ?
#
loop_
_entity_poly.entity_id
_entity_poly.type
_entity_poly.pdbx_seq_one_letter_code
_entity_poly.pdbx_strand_id
1 'polypeptide(L)'
;MIRGLVSATKAATRFRRAGAAAGAVVTGVVATSSFEVSVGGARRFYPSPRKGPPTGLDGEHRCGTRVGVSSVTRRLTAGGDVDRTSPRREVLLSTTTRTRTDSPLAGRSSDLTRPVAKKAKWTDLDVRAVDTVRALAADAVQHKGNGHPGTAMSLAPVAYLLYQQVMRHDPADPAWLGRDRFVLSCGHSSLTQYIQLYLSGYGLELSDLKALRTWGSLTPGHPEVHHTKGVEITTGPLGSGLASAVGMAMAQRRQRGMLDPDAKAGQSPFDHHVWVLASDGDMMEGVASEACSLAGHQELDNLTVVYDANQISIEDDTDISFSEDVGQRFEAYGWDVVDVDWRRSDDPAGTPEYTEDVDALLAALEKSRRPGKRPTLVRLHTVIAWPAPSARGTGKAHGSALGEDEVKATKELLGFDPEKTFQVDKAVLTHAREVKKRGKAAHREWDKGYKAWRKGNPETAALLDRLVAGELPSGFARGLPTWDADDKGIATRAASGKVLGALGERMPELWGGSADLAESNNTTMEGVQSFVPTGKQTAEWKGGPYGRTLHFGIRENAMGMILNGIALEGLTLPYGGTFLVFSDYMRPAVRLAALQELPVTFVWTHDSIGLGEDGPTHQPVEHLAALRAIPQLDVVRPADANETTEAWAEILRRRRTAGLALSRQPLRIVDRSEYGKASGVRKGAYVLAEAGKDHDATPEVVLIATGSEVAIALAARDKLEAARIPTRVVSMPCREWFEEQPRSYQHKVLPPEVTARVSIEAGVSMGWHDLVGDAGRCISLEHFGASADQATLYREFGFTPEAVVKAAKDSLKAARKGTGVPAVTDTAPRAKASRAAGDQKTPSQKASAGE
;
A
#
# COMPACT_ATOMS: atom_id res chain seq x y z
N MET A 1 64.82 -19.53 25.96
CA MET A 1 65.18 -18.92 27.27
C MET A 1 63.86 -18.82 28.05
N ILE A 2 63.62 -19.40 29.24
CA ILE A 2 64.41 -19.49 30.50
C ILE A 2 64.51 -18.10 31.19
N ARG A 3 64.09 -17.84 32.45
CA ARG A 3 63.14 -18.50 33.40
C ARG A 3 62.96 -17.62 34.68
N GLY A 4 61.85 -17.76 35.43
CA GLY A 4 61.66 -17.28 36.84
C GLY A 4 60.24 -16.74 37.10
N LEU A 5 59.38 -17.16 38.06
CA LEU A 5 59.45 -17.55 39.51
C LEU A 5 59.56 -16.33 40.44
N VAL A 6 58.83 -16.13 41.57
CA VAL A 6 58.24 -16.97 42.68
C VAL A 6 56.96 -16.24 43.23
N SER A 7 55.90 -16.73 43.91
CA SER A 7 55.35 -18.00 44.51
C SER A 7 53.80 -18.03 44.28
N ALA A 8 52.88 -18.92 44.73
CA ALA A 8 52.57 -19.77 45.92
C ALA A 8 51.97 -19.01 47.15
N THR A 9 50.91 -19.46 47.85
CA THR A 9 50.41 -20.84 48.12
C THR A 9 48.90 -20.96 48.49
N LYS A 10 48.20 -22.01 47.97
CA LYS A 10 47.22 -22.99 48.59
C LYS A 10 46.00 -22.48 49.43
N ALA A 11 44.88 -23.22 49.62
CA ALA A 11 44.50 -24.65 49.37
C ALA A 11 42.96 -24.78 49.07
N ALA A 12 42.47 -25.69 48.19
CA ALA A 12 41.96 -27.07 48.44
C ALA A 12 40.43 -27.21 48.75
N THR A 13 39.63 -28.21 48.33
CA THR A 13 39.79 -29.33 47.35
C THR A 13 38.42 -29.89 46.89
N ARG A 14 38.39 -30.61 45.74
CA ARG A 14 37.25 -31.25 45.03
C ARG A 14 36.69 -32.55 45.64
N PHE A 15 35.45 -32.90 45.27
CA PHE A 15 35.02 -34.23 44.72
C PHE A 15 33.98 -33.93 43.58
N ARG A 16 33.91 -34.55 42.38
CA ARG A 16 33.85 -35.96 41.90
C ARG A 16 32.52 -36.67 42.29
N ARG A 17 31.78 -37.38 41.39
CA ARG A 17 32.03 -37.79 39.98
C ARG A 17 30.74 -38.33 39.28
N ALA A 18 30.65 -38.16 37.94
CA ALA A 18 30.00 -39.02 36.93
C ALA A 18 28.48 -39.38 36.97
N GLY A 19 27.87 -39.43 35.78
CA GLY A 19 26.55 -40.01 35.46
C GLY A 19 26.16 -39.65 34.02
N ALA A 20 25.71 -40.60 33.19
CA ALA A 20 25.40 -40.37 31.77
C ALA A 20 24.43 -41.42 31.16
N ALA A 21 23.89 -41.08 29.98
CA ALA A 21 23.09 -41.90 29.04
C ALA A 21 21.57 -42.03 29.28
N ALA A 22 20.86 -42.14 28.14
CA ALA A 22 19.40 -42.31 27.92
C ALA A 22 18.47 -41.19 28.45
N GLY A 23 17.37 -40.80 27.78
CA GLY A 23 16.91 -41.13 26.43
C GLY A 23 15.59 -41.90 26.37
N ALA A 24 14.45 -41.20 26.42
CA ALA A 24 13.14 -41.73 26.06
C ALA A 24 12.16 -40.59 25.68
N VAL A 25 11.21 -40.90 24.79
CA VAL A 25 10.03 -40.10 24.41
C VAL A 25 8.90 -40.34 25.43
N VAL A 26 7.97 -39.40 25.63
CA VAL A 26 6.49 -39.62 25.72
C VAL A 26 5.73 -38.35 26.19
N THR A 27 4.63 -38.05 25.46
CA THR A 27 3.46 -37.16 25.70
C THR A 27 3.44 -36.12 26.83
N GLY A 28 2.94 -34.91 26.52
CA GLY A 28 2.63 -33.86 27.49
C GLY A 28 1.29 -34.00 28.22
N VAL A 29 1.00 -33.04 29.11
CA VAL A 29 -0.26 -32.91 29.87
C VAL A 29 -0.73 -31.45 29.79
N VAL A 30 -2.03 -31.25 29.58
CA VAL A 30 -2.66 -29.92 29.60
C VAL A 30 -2.82 -29.45 31.06
N ALA A 31 -2.27 -28.28 31.38
CA ALA A 31 -2.46 -27.64 32.68
C ALA A 31 -3.61 -26.63 32.62
N THR A 32 -4.76 -26.99 33.19
CA THR A 32 -5.90 -26.07 33.39
C THR A 32 -5.69 -25.25 34.66
N SER A 33 -5.51 -23.93 34.51
CA SER A 33 -5.46 -22.98 35.63
C SER A 33 -6.76 -22.17 35.72
N SER A 34 -7.65 -22.54 36.64
CA SER A 34 -8.87 -21.79 36.94
C SER A 34 -8.53 -20.41 37.53
N PHE A 35 -9.20 -19.37 37.05
CA PHE A 35 -9.27 -18.06 37.72
C PHE A 35 -10.74 -17.68 37.94
N GLU A 36 -11.09 -17.38 39.18
CA GLU A 36 -12.42 -16.90 39.55
C GLU A 36 -12.54 -15.41 39.23
N VAL A 37 -13.66 -15.01 38.63
CA VAL A 37 -14.04 -13.59 38.47
C VAL A 37 -15.37 -13.38 39.18
N SER A 38 -15.36 -12.56 40.22
CA SER A 38 -16.55 -12.24 41.02
C SER A 38 -17.44 -11.24 40.27
N VAL A 39 -18.60 -11.69 39.80
CA VAL A 39 -19.57 -10.82 39.09
C VAL A 39 -20.62 -10.30 40.08
N GLY A 40 -20.47 -9.04 40.50
CA GLY A 40 -21.49 -8.32 41.27
C GLY A 40 -22.70 -8.00 40.40
N GLY A 41 -23.82 -8.70 40.60
CA GLY A 41 -24.99 -8.60 39.73
C GLY A 41 -25.97 -7.48 40.10
N ALA A 42 -26.46 -6.76 39.09
CA ALA A 42 -27.65 -5.91 39.17
C ALA A 42 -28.73 -6.43 38.20
N ARG A 43 -29.84 -6.94 38.73
CA ARG A 43 -30.98 -7.44 37.92
C ARG A 43 -32.00 -6.34 37.65
N ARG A 44 -32.56 -6.31 36.44
CA ARG A 44 -34.02 -6.12 36.23
C ARG A 44 -34.48 -6.80 34.95
N PHE A 45 -35.76 -7.14 34.89
CA PHE A 45 -36.33 -8.07 33.90
C PHE A 45 -37.06 -7.33 32.77
N TYR A 46 -36.94 -7.86 31.56
CA TYR A 46 -37.95 -7.71 30.51
C TYR A 46 -38.87 -8.93 30.49
N PRO A 47 -40.21 -8.74 30.42
CA PRO A 47 -41.14 -9.77 29.99
C PRO A 47 -41.74 -9.44 28.62
N SER A 48 -41.66 -10.40 27.70
CA SER A 48 -42.52 -10.52 26.51
C SER A 48 -43.04 -11.96 26.52
N PRO A 49 -44.32 -12.24 26.18
CA PRO A 49 -44.56 -12.68 24.80
C PRO A 49 -46.00 -12.52 24.22
N ARG A 50 -46.10 -12.76 22.89
CA ARG A 50 -47.23 -13.30 22.07
C ARG A 50 -48.13 -12.35 21.24
N LYS A 51 -47.87 -12.38 19.91
CA LYS A 51 -48.77 -12.63 18.77
C LYS A 51 -50.30 -12.37 18.91
N GLY A 52 -50.89 -11.61 17.97
CA GLY A 52 -52.29 -11.80 17.51
C GLY A 52 -53.03 -10.54 16.99
N PRO A 53 -53.39 -10.44 15.68
CA PRO A 53 -54.36 -9.47 15.11
C PRO A 53 -55.80 -10.11 15.06
N PRO A 54 -56.89 -9.55 14.43
CA PRO A 54 -56.99 -8.42 13.48
C PRO A 54 -58.25 -7.49 13.61
N THR A 55 -58.52 -6.69 12.55
CA THR A 55 -59.77 -5.98 12.11
C THR A 55 -60.29 -4.73 12.85
N GLY A 56 -60.99 -3.82 12.11
CA GLY A 56 -62.00 -2.90 12.68
C GLY A 56 -62.11 -1.48 12.08
N LEU A 57 -62.94 -1.33 11.05
CA LEU A 57 -63.36 -0.11 10.31
C LEU A 57 -63.87 1.14 11.10
N ASP A 58 -63.84 2.29 10.39
CA ASP A 58 -64.74 3.48 10.39
C ASP A 58 -64.88 4.43 11.61
N GLY A 59 -65.03 5.74 11.30
CA GLY A 59 -65.47 6.80 12.24
C GLY A 59 -65.13 8.25 11.84
N GLU A 60 -66.09 9.03 11.31
CA GLU A 60 -65.94 10.48 11.05
C GLU A 60 -66.19 11.35 12.32
N HIS A 61 -65.59 12.55 12.44
CA HIS A 61 -66.26 13.87 12.19
C HIS A 61 -65.57 15.13 12.78
N ARG A 62 -65.64 16.23 12.00
CA ARG A 62 -65.85 17.65 12.38
C ARG A 62 -64.87 18.44 13.29
N CYS A 63 -64.13 19.34 12.61
CA CYS A 63 -64.34 20.81 12.61
C CYS A 63 -64.30 21.65 13.91
N GLY A 64 -63.43 22.67 13.91
CA GLY A 64 -63.49 23.87 14.77
C GLY A 64 -62.72 25.05 14.13
N THR A 65 -63.12 26.31 14.34
CA THR A 65 -62.58 27.48 13.58
C THR A 65 -62.65 28.81 14.36
N ARG A 66 -61.87 29.82 13.92
CA ARG A 66 -61.78 31.27 14.29
C ARG A 66 -60.54 31.62 15.16
N VAL A 67 -59.76 32.70 14.99
CA VAL A 67 -59.83 34.06 14.34
C VAL A 67 -59.92 35.21 15.37
N GLY A 68 -59.01 36.21 15.25
CA GLY A 68 -58.94 37.46 16.05
C GLY A 68 -57.48 37.82 16.38
N VAL A 69 -56.75 38.70 15.68
CA VAL A 69 -56.89 40.15 15.34
C VAL A 69 -56.20 41.08 16.36
N SER A 70 -55.56 42.13 15.84
CA SER A 70 -54.51 42.97 16.44
C SER A 70 -54.95 44.02 17.48
N SER A 71 -53.96 44.63 18.16
CA SER A 71 -54.00 46.08 18.45
C SER A 71 -52.59 46.70 18.53
N VAL A 72 -52.46 47.98 18.12
CA VAL A 72 -51.25 48.82 18.32
C VAL A 72 -51.68 50.26 18.60
N THR A 73 -51.13 50.86 19.66
CA THR A 73 -51.23 52.29 20.03
C THR A 73 -49.99 52.65 20.87
N ARG A 74 -49.48 53.89 20.99
CA ARG A 74 -49.64 55.22 20.32
C ARG A 74 -48.64 56.18 21.02
N ARG A 75 -48.53 57.45 20.58
CA ARG A 75 -47.97 58.64 21.30
C ARG A 75 -46.43 58.82 21.25
N LEU A 76 -45.84 60.02 21.29
CA LEU A 76 -46.32 61.43 21.18
C LEU A 76 -45.13 62.43 20.95
N THR A 77 -45.39 63.58 20.29
CA THR A 77 -44.84 64.98 20.41
C THR A 77 -43.40 65.30 20.91
N ALA A 78 -42.76 66.45 20.60
CA ALA A 78 -42.91 67.53 19.58
C ALA A 78 -41.80 68.63 19.75
N GLY A 79 -41.61 69.49 18.73
CA GLY A 79 -40.84 70.76 18.77
C GLY A 79 -39.31 70.63 18.64
N GLY A 80 -38.56 71.65 18.18
CA GLY A 80 -38.94 72.92 17.53
C GLY A 80 -37.79 73.96 17.52
N ASP A 81 -37.51 74.58 16.35
CA ASP A 81 -36.73 75.84 16.12
C ASP A 81 -35.22 75.91 16.54
N VAL A 82 -34.31 76.73 15.94
CA VAL A 82 -34.21 77.42 14.63
C VAL A 82 -32.73 77.81 14.33
N ASP A 83 -32.33 77.82 13.04
CA ASP A 83 -31.18 78.51 12.36
C ASP A 83 -29.73 78.52 12.95
N ARG A 84 -28.74 78.06 12.13
CA ARG A 84 -27.60 78.90 11.61
C ARG A 84 -26.59 78.21 10.67
N THR A 85 -26.66 78.59 9.39
CA THR A 85 -25.56 78.83 8.42
C THR A 85 -24.29 77.94 8.36
N SER A 86 -24.26 77.06 7.35
CA SER A 86 -23.17 76.95 6.33
C SER A 86 -21.75 76.46 6.73
N PRO A 87 -20.91 75.99 5.77
CA PRO A 87 -21.00 74.60 5.32
C PRO A 87 -19.68 73.81 5.46
N ARG A 88 -19.77 72.50 5.71
CA ARG A 88 -18.64 71.57 5.56
C ARG A 88 -19.05 70.36 4.72
N ARG A 89 -18.11 69.85 3.91
CA ARG A 89 -18.30 68.66 3.09
C ARG A 89 -18.39 67.42 3.99
N GLU A 90 -19.58 66.83 4.10
CA GLU A 90 -19.69 65.45 4.55
C GLU A 90 -19.54 64.50 3.37
N VAL A 91 -18.80 63.41 3.59
CA VAL A 91 -18.76 62.27 2.68
C VAL A 91 -20.00 61.44 2.96
N LEU A 92 -20.86 61.21 1.96
CA LEU A 92 -22.01 60.32 2.11
C LEU A 92 -21.52 58.89 2.39
N LEU A 93 -21.53 58.49 3.67
CA LEU A 93 -21.53 57.10 4.07
C LEU A 93 -22.89 56.49 3.71
N SER A 94 -23.01 56.05 2.46
CA SER A 94 -24.15 55.26 2.00
C SER A 94 -24.16 53.93 2.76
N THR A 95 -24.88 53.88 3.87
CA THR A 95 -25.27 52.64 4.55
C THR A 95 -26.29 51.91 3.71
N THR A 96 -25.83 51.34 2.58
CA THR A 96 -26.64 50.54 1.68
C THR A 96 -27.08 49.28 2.43
N THR A 97 -28.32 49.26 2.93
CA THR A 97 -28.95 48.08 3.50
C THR A 97 -29.03 46.99 2.45
N ARG A 98 -28.08 46.07 2.52
CA ARG A 98 -27.98 44.91 1.63
C ARG A 98 -29.24 44.07 1.77
N THR A 99 -30.06 44.02 0.72
CA THR A 99 -31.27 43.19 0.68
C THR A 99 -30.88 41.71 0.72
N ARG A 100 -31.81 40.85 1.18
CA ARG A 100 -31.57 39.39 1.32
C ARG A 100 -31.36 38.65 -0.02
N THR A 101 -31.35 39.37 -1.13
CA THR A 101 -31.09 38.98 -2.51
C THR A 101 -29.60 38.78 -2.81
N ASP A 102 -28.71 39.45 -2.09
CA ASP A 102 -27.29 39.61 -2.47
C ASP A 102 -26.34 38.67 -1.70
N SER A 103 -26.90 37.67 -1.00
CA SER A 103 -26.14 36.61 -0.35
C SER A 103 -25.83 35.49 -1.36
N PRO A 104 -24.60 34.95 -1.40
CA PRO A 104 -24.30 33.71 -2.12
C PRO A 104 -25.23 32.54 -1.78
N LEU A 105 -25.83 32.53 -0.59
CA LEU A 105 -26.75 31.48 -0.12
C LEU A 105 -28.23 31.80 -0.39
N ALA A 106 -28.53 32.78 -1.25
CA ALA A 106 -29.88 32.97 -1.77
C ALA A 106 -30.40 31.67 -2.40
N GLY A 107 -31.68 31.35 -2.16
CA GLY A 107 -32.34 30.13 -2.63
C GLY A 107 -32.06 28.86 -1.81
N ARG A 108 -30.99 28.78 -1.00
CA ARG A 108 -30.70 27.61 -0.17
C ARG A 108 -31.79 27.42 0.89
N SER A 109 -32.25 26.19 1.09
CA SER A 109 -33.35 25.92 2.03
C SER A 109 -32.99 26.29 3.48
N SER A 110 -34.00 26.76 4.21
CA SER A 110 -33.99 26.93 5.68
C SER A 110 -33.78 25.63 6.44
N ASP A 111 -34.15 24.51 5.83
CA ASP A 111 -34.23 23.20 6.47
C ASP A 111 -32.84 22.53 6.53
N LEU A 112 -31.87 23.09 5.78
CA LEU A 112 -30.47 22.73 5.86
C LEU A 112 -29.75 23.60 6.89
N THR A 113 -29.53 23.06 8.09
CA THR A 113 -28.69 23.66 9.13
C THR A 113 -27.38 24.22 8.55
N ARG A 114 -26.98 25.42 8.99
CA ARG A 114 -25.72 26.04 8.57
C ARG A 114 -24.54 25.42 9.34
N PRO A 115 -23.39 25.14 8.69
CA PRO A 115 -22.20 24.65 9.38
C PRO A 115 -21.74 25.57 10.52
N VAL A 116 -21.30 24.98 11.63
CA VAL A 116 -20.70 25.71 12.76
C VAL A 116 -19.23 25.94 12.44
N ALA A 117 -18.94 27.10 11.85
CA ALA A 117 -17.65 27.41 11.21
C ALA A 117 -17.13 28.83 11.54
N LYS A 118 -17.34 29.28 12.79
CA LYS A 118 -17.02 30.63 13.28
C LYS A 118 -15.53 30.81 13.61
N LYS A 119 -14.86 29.80 14.18
CA LYS A 119 -13.40 29.76 14.38
C LYS A 119 -12.69 29.58 13.03
N ALA A 120 -13.25 28.75 12.15
CA ALA A 120 -12.84 28.59 10.75
C ALA A 120 -13.11 29.84 9.90
N LYS A 121 -13.89 30.81 10.42
CA LYS A 121 -14.24 32.10 9.80
C LYS A 121 -14.90 31.96 8.42
N TRP A 122 -15.68 30.90 8.21
CA TRP A 122 -16.37 30.68 6.95
C TRP A 122 -17.44 31.74 6.71
N THR A 123 -17.47 32.22 5.48
CA THR A 123 -18.44 33.18 4.95
C THR A 123 -19.56 32.45 4.21
N ASP A 124 -20.53 33.20 3.69
CA ASP A 124 -21.53 32.66 2.75
C ASP A 124 -20.88 32.06 1.48
N LEU A 125 -19.68 32.51 1.07
CA LEU A 125 -18.97 31.95 -0.10
C LEU A 125 -18.34 30.59 0.20
N ASP A 126 -17.83 30.37 1.42
CA ASP A 126 -17.25 29.09 1.84
C ASP A 126 -18.34 28.01 1.94
N VAL A 127 -19.49 28.35 2.56
CA VAL A 127 -20.66 27.47 2.61
C VAL A 127 -21.18 27.19 1.20
N ARG A 128 -21.31 28.20 0.33
CA ARG A 128 -21.73 27.99 -1.06
C ARG A 128 -20.71 27.15 -1.84
N ALA A 129 -19.42 27.23 -1.54
CA ALA A 129 -18.40 26.40 -2.18
C ALA A 129 -18.55 24.92 -1.81
N VAL A 130 -18.82 24.59 -0.54
CA VAL A 130 -19.21 23.23 -0.11
C VAL A 130 -20.52 22.80 -0.80
N ASP A 131 -21.49 23.72 -0.83
CA ASP A 131 -22.66 23.78 -1.71
C ASP A 131 -22.39 23.22 -3.14
N THR A 132 -21.42 23.85 -3.81
CA THR A 132 -20.99 23.56 -5.17
C THR A 132 -20.25 22.22 -5.29
N VAL A 133 -19.44 21.82 -4.28
CA VAL A 133 -18.77 20.50 -4.29
C VAL A 133 -19.81 19.38 -4.34
N ARG A 134 -20.88 19.48 -3.54
CA ARG A 134 -21.99 18.51 -3.53
C ARG A 134 -22.68 18.42 -4.89
N ALA A 135 -23.06 19.57 -5.45
CA ALA A 135 -23.71 19.63 -6.75
C ALA A 135 -22.81 19.08 -7.88
N LEU A 136 -21.52 19.40 -7.88
CA LEU A 136 -20.54 18.87 -8.83
C LEU A 136 -20.33 17.36 -8.70
N ALA A 137 -20.30 16.81 -7.48
CA ALA A 137 -20.16 15.37 -7.27
C ALA A 137 -21.38 14.61 -7.81
N ALA A 138 -22.58 15.10 -7.50
CA ALA A 138 -23.84 14.55 -8.02
C ALA A 138 -23.92 14.66 -9.56
N ASP A 139 -23.65 15.83 -10.14
CA ASP A 139 -23.68 16.06 -11.59
C ASP A 139 -22.63 15.22 -12.34
N ALA A 140 -21.41 15.07 -11.83
CA ALA A 140 -20.36 14.29 -12.47
C ALA A 140 -20.71 12.80 -12.55
N VAL A 141 -21.25 12.23 -11.46
CA VAL A 141 -21.73 10.84 -11.45
C VAL A 141 -22.97 10.67 -12.32
N GLN A 142 -23.96 11.57 -12.22
CA GLN A 142 -25.20 11.47 -12.99
C GLN A 142 -24.97 11.61 -14.50
N HIS A 143 -24.12 12.56 -14.93
CA HIS A 143 -23.74 12.73 -16.33
C HIS A 143 -23.01 11.51 -16.91
N LYS A 144 -22.24 10.80 -16.06
CA LYS A 144 -21.51 9.59 -16.44
C LYS A 144 -22.33 8.30 -16.31
N GLY A 145 -23.42 8.32 -15.54
CA GLY A 145 -24.23 7.15 -15.19
C GLY A 145 -23.57 6.15 -14.22
N ASN A 146 -22.34 6.40 -13.74
CA ASN A 146 -21.68 5.57 -12.72
C ASN A 146 -20.54 6.32 -12.00
N GLY A 147 -20.33 5.97 -10.72
CA GLY A 147 -19.38 6.63 -9.82
C GLY A 147 -19.92 6.64 -8.39
N HIS A 148 -19.22 7.33 -7.47
CA HIS A 148 -19.50 7.31 -6.04
C HIS A 148 -19.84 8.72 -5.53
N PRO A 149 -21.12 9.14 -5.52
CA PRO A 149 -21.48 10.50 -5.16
C PRO A 149 -21.59 10.70 -3.64
N GLY A 150 -22.12 9.71 -2.91
CA GLY A 150 -22.57 9.90 -1.53
C GLY A 150 -21.47 10.36 -0.57
N THR A 151 -20.34 9.64 -0.54
CA THR A 151 -19.18 9.99 0.30
C THR A 151 -18.57 11.34 -0.12
N ALA A 152 -18.63 11.70 -1.41
CA ALA A 152 -18.10 12.99 -1.89
C ALA A 152 -19.00 14.18 -1.55
N MET A 153 -20.29 13.93 -1.25
CA MET A 153 -21.24 14.95 -0.77
C MET A 153 -21.17 15.15 0.75
N SER A 154 -20.98 14.07 1.53
CA SER A 154 -20.80 14.15 2.98
C SER A 154 -19.44 14.71 3.38
N LEU A 155 -18.35 14.29 2.72
CA LEU A 155 -16.98 14.79 2.98
C LEU A 155 -16.66 16.13 2.30
N ALA A 156 -17.61 16.74 1.59
CA ALA A 156 -17.45 18.05 0.96
C ALA A 156 -16.92 19.14 1.92
N PRO A 157 -17.41 19.30 3.18
CA PRO A 157 -16.88 20.29 4.11
C PRO A 157 -15.49 19.92 4.64
N VAL A 158 -15.21 18.62 4.82
CA VAL A 158 -13.94 18.07 5.33
C VAL A 158 -12.81 18.35 4.34
N ALA A 159 -13.01 17.97 3.08
CA ALA A 159 -12.04 18.18 2.02
C ALA A 159 -11.86 19.67 1.70
N TYR A 160 -12.92 20.48 1.79
CA TYR A 160 -12.83 21.94 1.67
C TYR A 160 -12.01 22.54 2.81
N LEU A 161 -12.23 22.14 4.08
CA LEU A 161 -11.44 22.61 5.21
C LEU A 161 -9.95 22.25 5.07
N LEU A 162 -9.65 21.01 4.66
CA LEU A 162 -8.28 20.54 4.46
C LEU A 162 -7.57 21.34 3.36
N TYR A 163 -8.10 21.37 2.13
CA TYR A 163 -7.45 22.07 1.02
C TYR A 163 -7.48 23.59 1.19
N GLN A 164 -8.61 24.18 1.60
CA GLN A 164 -8.79 25.62 1.62
C GLN A 164 -8.31 26.31 2.90
N GLN A 165 -7.99 25.59 3.99
CA GLN A 165 -7.46 26.20 5.22
C GLN A 165 -6.26 25.46 5.83
N VAL A 166 -6.39 24.16 6.15
CA VAL A 166 -5.44 23.45 7.02
C VAL A 166 -4.12 23.08 6.33
N MET A 167 -4.18 22.54 5.11
CA MET A 167 -3.00 22.06 4.41
C MET A 167 -2.10 23.20 3.93
N ARG A 168 -0.79 22.96 4.06
CA ARG A 168 0.30 23.74 3.48
C ARG A 168 0.67 23.15 2.12
N HIS A 169 0.17 23.72 1.04
CA HIS A 169 0.45 23.30 -0.35
C HIS A 169 0.51 24.51 -1.29
N ASP A 170 1.07 24.33 -2.49
CA ASP A 170 1.04 25.35 -3.55
C ASP A 170 0.47 24.72 -4.83
N PRO A 171 -0.76 25.06 -5.25
CA PRO A 171 -1.34 24.54 -6.50
C PRO A 171 -0.60 24.96 -7.78
N ALA A 172 0.41 25.84 -7.69
CA ALA A 172 1.32 26.14 -8.80
C ALA A 172 2.57 25.24 -8.83
N ASP A 173 2.89 24.55 -7.74
CA ASP A 173 3.99 23.58 -7.63
C ASP A 173 3.56 22.36 -6.79
N PRO A 174 2.91 21.35 -7.41
CA PRO A 174 2.56 20.11 -6.74
C PRO A 174 3.79 19.25 -6.36
N ALA A 175 4.99 19.56 -6.84
CA ALA A 175 6.21 18.85 -6.51
C ALA A 175 6.96 19.46 -5.31
N TRP A 176 6.50 20.60 -4.77
CA TRP A 176 7.12 21.30 -3.65
C TRP A 176 7.42 20.34 -2.49
N LEU A 177 8.71 20.15 -2.17
CA LEU A 177 9.19 19.23 -1.13
C LEU A 177 8.54 19.51 0.24
N GLY A 178 8.33 20.79 0.55
CA GLY A 178 7.76 21.25 1.82
C GLY A 178 6.23 21.31 1.87
N ARG A 179 5.50 20.77 0.89
CA ARG A 179 4.03 20.64 1.02
C ARG A 179 3.67 19.58 2.07
N ASP A 180 2.46 19.63 2.62
CA ASP A 180 1.84 18.49 3.31
C ASP A 180 1.36 17.44 2.29
N ARG A 181 1.37 16.15 2.63
CA ARG A 181 0.77 15.09 1.79
C ARG A 181 -0.72 14.94 2.11
N PHE A 182 -1.50 14.52 1.10
CA PHE A 182 -2.89 14.13 1.26
C PHE A 182 -3.18 12.78 0.58
N VAL A 183 -3.76 11.86 1.33
CA VAL A 183 -4.11 10.52 0.87
C VAL A 183 -5.61 10.26 1.03
N LEU A 184 -6.30 10.04 -0.09
CA LEU A 184 -7.67 9.55 -0.10
C LEU A 184 -7.64 8.01 -0.07
N SER A 185 -7.64 7.39 1.10
CA SER A 185 -7.64 5.92 1.23
C SER A 185 -8.94 5.32 0.72
N CYS A 186 -10.07 5.97 1.05
CA CYS A 186 -11.39 5.75 0.49
C CYS A 186 -11.50 6.22 -0.97
N GLY A 187 -10.61 5.71 -1.82
CA GLY A 187 -10.37 6.15 -3.20
C GLY A 187 -11.58 6.02 -4.13
N HIS A 188 -12.61 5.26 -3.74
CA HIS A 188 -13.91 5.28 -4.44
C HIS A 188 -14.48 6.70 -4.51
N SER A 189 -14.29 7.49 -3.46
CA SER A 189 -14.71 8.88 -3.31
C SER A 189 -13.82 9.87 -4.10
N SER A 190 -13.25 9.47 -5.23
CA SER A 190 -12.24 10.22 -6.00
C SER A 190 -12.62 11.68 -6.34
N LEU A 191 -13.92 11.96 -6.53
CA LEU A 191 -14.46 13.31 -6.70
C LEU A 191 -14.17 14.26 -5.53
N THR A 192 -14.08 13.75 -4.30
CA THR A 192 -13.67 14.51 -3.10
C THR A 192 -12.33 15.19 -3.30
N GLN A 193 -11.38 14.49 -3.92
CA GLN A 193 -10.06 15.03 -4.26
C GLN A 193 -10.10 15.83 -5.56
N TYR A 194 -10.67 15.29 -6.64
CA TYR A 194 -10.68 15.98 -7.95
C TYR A 194 -11.36 17.35 -7.91
N ILE A 195 -12.46 17.50 -7.16
CA ILE A 195 -13.14 18.79 -7.05
C ILE A 195 -12.29 19.78 -6.23
N GLN A 196 -11.56 19.36 -5.20
CA GLN A 196 -10.63 20.26 -4.49
C GLN A 196 -9.38 20.60 -5.32
N LEU A 197 -8.90 19.68 -6.16
CA LEU A 197 -7.84 19.96 -7.14
C LEU A 197 -8.32 20.94 -8.22
N TYR A 198 -9.58 20.80 -8.68
CA TYR A 198 -10.26 21.75 -9.56
C TYR A 198 -10.45 23.12 -8.90
N LEU A 199 -10.90 23.20 -7.64
CA LEU A 199 -11.17 24.45 -6.93
C LEU A 199 -9.89 25.18 -6.47
N SER A 200 -8.85 24.43 -6.08
CA SER A 200 -7.53 24.98 -5.74
C SER A 200 -6.72 25.33 -7.00
N GLY A 201 -6.92 24.58 -8.08
CA GLY A 201 -6.42 24.86 -9.42
C GLY A 201 -5.06 24.25 -9.73
N TYR A 202 -4.89 22.97 -9.41
CA TYR A 202 -3.68 22.18 -9.72
C TYR A 202 -3.48 21.90 -11.23
N GLY A 203 -4.52 22.12 -12.03
CA GLY A 203 -4.51 21.91 -13.48
C GLY A 203 -5.81 21.30 -14.01
N LEU A 204 -6.60 20.64 -13.16
CA LEU A 204 -7.96 20.23 -13.50
C LEU A 204 -8.86 21.45 -13.67
N GLU A 205 -9.70 21.41 -14.70
CA GLU A 205 -10.74 22.39 -15.02
C GLU A 205 -12.11 21.69 -15.13
N LEU A 206 -13.19 22.47 -15.32
CA LEU A 206 -14.57 21.94 -15.28
C LEU A 206 -14.86 20.92 -16.41
N SER A 207 -14.06 20.92 -17.48
CA SER A 207 -14.08 19.91 -18.54
C SER A 207 -13.64 18.53 -18.05
N ASP A 208 -12.68 18.45 -17.13
CA ASP A 208 -12.17 17.18 -16.61
C ASP A 208 -13.21 16.52 -15.69
N LEU A 209 -13.87 17.31 -14.83
CA LEU A 209 -14.97 16.82 -13.99
C LEU A 209 -16.16 16.30 -14.82
N LYS A 210 -16.41 16.87 -16.00
CA LYS A 210 -17.39 16.33 -16.98
C LYS A 210 -16.91 15.05 -17.66
N ALA A 211 -15.61 14.85 -17.77
CA ALA A 211 -14.98 13.69 -18.38
C ALA A 211 -14.76 12.52 -17.38
N LEU A 212 -15.30 12.58 -16.16
CA LEU A 212 -15.20 11.54 -15.12
C LEU A 212 -15.31 10.12 -15.70
N ARG A 213 -14.35 9.26 -15.38
CA ARG A 213 -14.35 7.84 -15.79
C ARG A 213 -14.50 7.64 -17.31
N THR A 214 -13.96 8.56 -18.13
CA THR A 214 -13.83 8.38 -19.59
C THR A 214 -12.38 8.11 -20.00
N TRP A 215 -12.20 7.45 -21.14
CA TRP A 215 -10.89 7.10 -21.69
C TRP A 215 -10.02 8.35 -21.91
N GLY A 216 -8.82 8.36 -21.32
CA GLY A 216 -7.88 9.48 -21.42
C GLY A 216 -8.21 10.72 -20.58
N SER A 217 -9.28 10.70 -19.78
CA SER A 217 -9.59 11.81 -18.85
C SER A 217 -8.62 11.87 -17.67
N LEU A 218 -8.32 13.08 -17.17
CA LEU A 218 -7.49 13.31 -15.96
C LEU A 218 -8.23 12.98 -14.64
N THR A 219 -9.37 12.31 -14.73
CA THR A 219 -10.28 11.95 -13.62
C THR A 219 -10.72 10.48 -13.75
N PRO A 220 -9.80 9.51 -13.56
CA PRO A 220 -10.12 8.09 -13.51
C PRO A 220 -11.03 7.74 -12.34
N GLY A 221 -11.55 6.50 -12.30
CA GLY A 221 -12.57 6.09 -11.32
C GLY A 221 -12.13 6.14 -9.86
N HIS A 222 -10.84 5.90 -9.64
CA HIS A 222 -10.11 6.06 -8.39
C HIS A 222 -8.89 6.97 -8.68
N PRO A 223 -8.28 7.64 -7.70
CA PRO A 223 -7.11 8.48 -7.95
C PRO A 223 -5.95 7.65 -8.49
N GLU A 224 -5.23 8.18 -9.48
CA GLU A 224 -4.03 7.57 -10.06
C GLU A 224 -2.85 8.55 -10.00
N VAL A 225 -1.77 8.14 -9.33
CA VAL A 225 -0.51 8.92 -9.25
C VAL A 225 0.14 9.03 -10.63
N HIS A 226 0.91 10.09 -10.84
CA HIS A 226 1.48 10.53 -12.13
C HIS A 226 0.44 10.93 -13.21
N HIS A 227 -0.77 10.38 -13.19
CA HIS A 227 -1.86 10.71 -14.11
C HIS A 227 -2.57 12.01 -13.74
N THR A 228 -2.95 12.20 -12.46
CA THR A 228 -3.67 13.39 -11.99
C THR A 228 -2.78 14.28 -11.10
N LYS A 229 -2.57 15.55 -11.50
CA LYS A 229 -1.74 16.50 -10.72
C LYS A 229 -2.32 16.79 -9.34
N GLY A 230 -1.55 16.51 -8.29
CA GLY A 230 -1.98 16.65 -6.89
C GLY A 230 -2.64 15.40 -6.30
N VAL A 231 -2.55 14.26 -7.00
CA VAL A 231 -2.73 12.92 -6.42
C VAL A 231 -1.36 12.39 -6.00
N GLU A 232 -1.20 12.13 -4.70
CA GLU A 232 0.08 11.67 -4.10
C GLU A 232 0.28 10.14 -4.21
N ILE A 233 -0.77 9.38 -4.53
CA ILE A 233 -0.83 7.92 -4.46
C ILE A 233 -2.03 7.38 -5.25
N THR A 234 -1.87 6.23 -5.92
CA THR A 234 -2.98 5.47 -6.50
C THR A 234 -3.71 4.67 -5.43
N THR A 235 -5.02 4.90 -5.28
CA THR A 235 -5.87 4.21 -4.29
C THR A 235 -7.10 3.57 -4.96
N GLY A 236 -8.02 3.00 -4.16
CA GLY A 236 -9.17 2.25 -4.65
C GLY A 236 -9.29 0.88 -3.98
N PRO A 237 -8.22 0.04 -3.96
CA PRO A 237 -8.12 -1.05 -3.01
C PRO A 237 -8.12 -0.47 -1.59
N LEU A 238 -9.08 -0.85 -0.76
CA LEU A 238 -9.29 -0.25 0.57
C LEU A 238 -8.13 -0.56 1.53
N GLY A 239 -7.93 0.29 2.53
CA GLY A 239 -6.83 0.20 3.50
C GLY A 239 -5.43 0.51 2.92
N SER A 240 -5.22 0.35 1.60
CA SER A 240 -3.91 0.53 0.95
C SER A 240 -3.37 1.97 1.07
N GLY A 241 -4.25 2.97 0.97
CA GLY A 241 -3.89 4.38 1.12
C GLY A 241 -3.44 4.70 2.55
N LEU A 242 -4.25 4.31 3.54
CA LEU A 242 -3.94 4.45 4.96
C LEU A 242 -2.63 3.75 5.34
N ALA A 243 -2.43 2.50 4.91
CA ALA A 243 -1.19 1.77 5.15
C ALA A 243 0.03 2.40 4.45
N SER A 244 -0.14 3.00 3.28
CA SER A 244 0.92 3.73 2.58
C SER A 244 1.21 5.12 3.19
N ALA A 245 0.20 5.78 3.75
CA ALA A 245 0.37 7.05 4.46
C ALA A 245 1.26 6.89 5.72
N VAL A 246 1.21 5.74 6.39
CA VAL A 246 2.19 5.36 7.42
C VAL A 246 3.61 5.34 6.86
N GLY A 247 3.80 4.84 5.63
CA GLY A 247 5.09 4.88 4.93
C GLY A 247 5.59 6.29 4.61
N MET A 248 4.71 7.17 4.12
CA MET A 248 5.03 8.59 3.92
C MET A 248 5.45 9.26 5.23
N ALA A 249 4.71 9.01 6.33
CA ALA A 249 5.03 9.52 7.65
C ALA A 249 6.39 9.01 8.19
N MET A 250 6.73 7.74 7.97
CA MET A 250 8.06 7.21 8.30
C MET A 250 9.16 7.85 7.44
N ALA A 251 8.92 8.00 6.13
CA ALA A 251 9.87 8.57 5.18
C ALA A 251 10.17 10.05 5.47
N GLN A 252 9.16 10.87 5.78
CA GLN A 252 9.36 12.26 6.20
C GLN A 252 10.32 12.34 7.40
N ARG A 253 10.14 11.48 8.42
CA ARG A 253 11.01 11.45 9.61
C ARG A 253 12.42 10.97 9.27
N ARG A 254 12.57 9.99 8.36
CA ARG A 254 13.88 9.52 7.86
C ARG A 254 14.59 10.62 7.06
N GLN A 255 13.89 11.30 6.13
CA GLN A 255 14.42 12.40 5.32
C GLN A 255 14.85 13.58 6.21
N ARG A 256 14.04 13.97 7.20
CA ARG A 256 14.41 14.95 8.24
C ARG A 256 15.74 14.57 8.89
N GLY A 257 15.89 13.31 9.29
CA GLY A 257 17.13 12.76 9.86
C GLY A 257 18.32 12.69 8.90
N MET A 258 18.09 12.65 7.58
CA MET A 258 19.14 12.69 6.55
C MET A 258 19.62 14.12 6.24
N LEU A 259 18.74 15.11 6.37
CA LEU A 259 18.94 16.44 5.80
C LEU A 259 19.14 17.53 6.88
N ASP A 260 18.42 17.43 8.00
CA ASP A 260 18.33 18.49 9.01
C ASP A 260 18.06 17.91 10.43
N PRO A 261 18.86 16.93 10.90
CA PRO A 261 18.55 16.15 12.10
C PRO A 261 18.48 16.97 13.39
N ASP A 262 19.31 18.02 13.49
CA ASP A 262 19.47 18.89 14.65
C ASP A 262 18.39 20.00 14.75
N ALA A 263 17.55 20.15 13.73
CA ALA A 263 16.48 21.14 13.74
C ALA A 263 15.44 20.83 14.82
N LYS A 264 15.08 21.85 15.60
CA LYS A 264 13.97 21.77 16.59
C LYS A 264 12.67 21.36 15.89
N ALA A 265 11.81 20.63 16.58
CA ALA A 265 10.54 20.15 16.04
C ALA A 265 9.69 21.30 15.47
N GLY A 266 9.24 21.17 14.22
CA GLY A 266 8.45 22.18 13.51
C GLY A 266 9.26 23.37 12.98
N GLN A 267 10.61 23.29 12.97
CA GLN A 267 11.49 24.35 12.46
C GLN A 267 12.31 23.92 11.23
N SER A 268 12.32 22.65 10.85
CA SER A 268 13.00 22.19 9.64
C SER A 268 12.21 22.57 8.38
N PRO A 269 12.87 22.93 7.25
CA PRO A 269 12.20 22.96 5.95
C PRO A 269 11.54 21.63 5.58
N PHE A 270 12.03 20.50 6.09
CA PHE A 270 11.49 19.18 5.78
C PHE A 270 10.32 18.77 6.69
N ASP A 271 10.00 19.56 7.73
CA ASP A 271 8.86 19.33 8.63
C ASP A 271 7.53 19.61 7.94
N HIS A 272 6.80 18.54 7.58
CA HIS A 272 5.48 18.58 6.95
C HIS A 272 4.59 17.44 7.49
N HIS A 273 3.27 17.53 7.24
CA HIS A 273 2.27 16.60 7.80
C HIS A 273 1.67 15.68 6.72
N VAL A 274 1.21 14.50 7.13
CA VAL A 274 0.48 13.54 6.27
C VAL A 274 -0.97 13.49 6.72
N TRP A 275 -1.89 13.88 5.83
CA TRP A 275 -3.33 13.87 6.07
C TRP A 275 -3.99 12.73 5.30
N VAL A 276 -4.84 11.94 5.96
CA VAL A 276 -5.57 10.82 5.35
C VAL A 276 -7.07 11.00 5.51
N LEU A 277 -7.85 10.73 4.46
CA LEU A 277 -9.27 10.42 4.57
C LEU A 277 -9.47 8.91 4.41
N ALA A 278 -10.21 8.30 5.32
CA ALA A 278 -10.50 6.86 5.34
C ALA A 278 -11.99 6.62 5.65
N SER A 279 -12.50 5.45 5.29
CA SER A 279 -13.88 5.00 5.46
C SER A 279 -13.97 3.72 6.27
N ASP A 280 -15.19 3.26 6.60
CA ASP A 280 -15.41 1.99 7.32
C ASP A 280 -14.72 0.81 6.64
N GLY A 281 -14.77 0.75 5.30
CA GLY A 281 -14.09 -0.29 4.51
C GLY A 281 -12.55 -0.23 4.58
N ASP A 282 -11.95 0.94 4.86
CA ASP A 282 -10.53 1.04 5.16
C ASP A 282 -10.20 0.54 6.58
N MET A 283 -11.15 0.61 7.51
CA MET A 283 -10.98 0.18 8.91
C MET A 283 -11.18 -1.32 9.10
N MET A 284 -12.01 -1.95 8.25
CA MET A 284 -12.21 -3.40 8.17
C MET A 284 -10.99 -4.14 7.59
N GLU A 285 -10.24 -3.51 6.69
CA GLU A 285 -9.13 -4.14 5.97
C GLU A 285 -7.92 -4.46 6.88
N GLY A 286 -7.45 -5.71 6.82
CA GLY A 286 -6.41 -6.22 7.71
C GLY A 286 -5.09 -5.44 7.62
N VAL A 287 -4.76 -4.97 6.41
CA VAL A 287 -3.56 -4.16 6.14
C VAL A 287 -3.55 -2.82 6.88
N ALA A 288 -4.73 -2.24 7.14
CA ALA A 288 -4.84 -1.02 7.94
C ALA A 288 -4.59 -1.30 9.43
N SER A 289 -5.08 -2.43 9.95
CA SER A 289 -4.79 -2.88 11.32
C SER A 289 -3.30 -3.14 11.54
N GLU A 290 -2.66 -3.86 10.60
CA GLU A 290 -1.21 -4.07 10.60
C GLU A 290 -0.45 -2.74 10.64
N ALA A 291 -0.74 -1.83 9.70
CA ALA A 291 -0.02 -0.57 9.55
C ALA A 291 -0.27 0.41 10.70
N CYS A 292 -1.51 0.52 11.20
CA CYS A 292 -1.83 1.42 12.31
C CYS A 292 -1.24 0.92 13.64
N SER A 293 -1.19 -0.39 13.85
CA SER A 293 -0.46 -1.02 14.97
C SER A 293 1.03 -0.62 14.94
N LEU A 294 1.66 -0.66 13.77
CA LEU A 294 3.07 -0.27 13.61
C LEU A 294 3.27 1.26 13.71
N ALA A 295 2.34 2.08 13.21
CA ALA A 295 2.40 3.54 13.29
C ALA A 295 2.34 4.07 14.73
N GLY A 296 1.47 3.48 15.56
CA GLY A 296 1.38 3.78 16.98
C GLY A 296 2.62 3.32 17.76
N HIS A 297 3.14 2.13 17.47
CA HIS A 297 4.44 1.69 18.00
C HIS A 297 5.59 2.65 17.63
N GLN A 298 5.57 3.18 16.41
CA GLN A 298 6.59 4.07 15.85
C GLN A 298 6.43 5.55 16.27
N GLU A 299 5.47 5.92 17.12
CA GLU A 299 5.29 7.27 17.66
C GLU A 299 5.22 8.37 16.55
N LEU A 300 4.49 8.10 15.46
CA LEU A 300 4.39 8.97 14.26
C LEU A 300 3.43 10.16 14.43
N ASP A 301 3.87 11.23 15.11
CA ASP A 301 3.08 12.44 15.36
C ASP A 301 2.82 13.33 14.12
N ASN A 302 3.48 13.06 12.99
CA ASN A 302 3.28 13.71 11.70
C ASN A 302 2.14 13.11 10.85
N LEU A 303 1.35 12.19 11.40
CA LEU A 303 0.24 11.50 10.71
C LEU A 303 -1.11 11.81 11.36
N THR A 304 -2.09 12.23 10.56
CA THR A 304 -3.50 12.36 11.00
C THR A 304 -4.45 11.72 10.01
N VAL A 305 -5.31 10.85 10.52
CA VAL A 305 -6.38 10.18 9.78
C VAL A 305 -7.70 10.79 10.21
N VAL A 306 -8.51 11.26 9.26
CA VAL A 306 -9.94 11.51 9.46
C VAL A 306 -10.69 10.30 8.93
N TYR A 307 -11.37 9.61 9.82
CA TYR A 307 -12.21 8.46 9.52
C TYR A 307 -13.66 8.93 9.41
N ASP A 308 -14.22 8.79 8.21
CA ASP A 308 -15.65 8.98 7.91
C ASP A 308 -16.44 7.79 8.46
N ALA A 309 -16.84 7.89 9.73
CA ALA A 309 -17.69 6.92 10.42
C ALA A 309 -19.15 7.21 10.07
N ASN A 310 -19.54 6.89 8.83
CA ASN A 310 -20.87 7.20 8.29
C ASN A 310 -21.89 6.04 8.45
N GLN A 311 -21.43 4.90 8.98
CA GLN A 311 -22.20 3.69 9.27
C GLN A 311 -22.80 3.01 8.01
N ILE A 312 -22.30 3.30 6.81
CA ILE A 312 -22.81 2.74 5.55
C ILE A 312 -21.68 2.14 4.69
N SER A 313 -21.84 0.87 4.37
CA SER A 313 -21.02 0.11 3.44
C SER A 313 -21.71 -0.07 2.07
N ILE A 314 -21.18 -0.94 1.21
CA ILE A 314 -21.88 -1.39 0.00
C ILE A 314 -23.13 -2.23 0.34
N GLU A 315 -23.11 -2.95 1.46
CA GLU A 315 -24.24 -3.76 1.96
C GLU A 315 -25.15 -2.98 2.92
N ASP A 316 -25.19 -1.64 2.77
CA ASP A 316 -25.95 -0.71 3.62
C ASP A 316 -25.37 -0.64 5.06
N ASP A 317 -26.21 -0.57 6.10
CA ASP A 317 -25.81 -0.43 7.52
C ASP A 317 -24.66 -1.37 7.93
N THR A 318 -23.58 -0.79 8.45
CA THR A 318 -22.37 -1.53 8.85
C THR A 318 -22.61 -2.54 9.98
N ASP A 319 -23.66 -2.40 10.79
CA ASP A 319 -23.97 -3.33 11.91
C ASP A 319 -24.08 -4.80 11.46
N ILE A 320 -24.35 -5.07 10.17
CA ILE A 320 -24.41 -6.42 9.59
C ILE A 320 -23.05 -7.16 9.60
N SER A 321 -21.93 -6.43 9.64
CA SER A 321 -20.57 -7.00 9.49
C SER A 321 -19.47 -6.33 10.32
N PHE A 322 -19.71 -5.14 10.89
CA PHE A 322 -18.69 -4.30 11.53
C PHE A 322 -19.27 -3.52 12.72
N SER A 323 -19.06 -4.07 13.92
CA SER A 323 -19.61 -3.57 15.19
C SER A 323 -18.56 -3.49 16.31
N GLU A 324 -17.29 -3.27 15.94
CA GLU A 324 -16.19 -3.04 16.87
C GLU A 324 -16.01 -1.54 17.21
N ASP A 325 -15.51 -1.22 18.41
CA ASP A 325 -15.12 0.15 18.73
C ASP A 325 -13.73 0.47 18.15
N VAL A 326 -13.74 1.01 16.94
CA VAL A 326 -12.56 1.52 16.22
C VAL A 326 -11.74 2.50 17.09
N GLY A 327 -12.40 3.30 17.93
CA GLY A 327 -11.73 4.23 18.84
C GLY A 327 -10.86 3.48 19.85
N GLN A 328 -11.45 2.56 20.60
CA GLN A 328 -10.71 1.72 21.55
C GLN A 328 -9.62 0.87 20.88
N ARG A 329 -9.85 0.37 19.65
CA ARG A 329 -8.82 -0.34 18.86
C ARG A 329 -7.61 0.56 18.55
N PHE A 330 -7.83 1.82 18.17
CA PHE A 330 -6.75 2.77 17.90
C PHE A 330 -6.05 3.26 19.18
N GLU A 331 -6.78 3.46 20.28
CA GLU A 331 -6.18 3.72 21.60
C GLU A 331 -5.26 2.55 22.04
N ALA A 332 -5.68 1.31 21.82
CA ALA A 332 -4.89 0.11 22.11
C ALA A 332 -3.62 0.00 21.22
N TYR A 333 -3.64 0.53 19.99
CA TYR A 333 -2.44 0.71 19.17
C TYR A 333 -1.54 1.87 19.65
N GLY A 334 -2.02 2.71 20.57
CA GLY A 334 -1.28 3.85 21.12
C GLY A 334 -1.47 5.16 20.36
N TRP A 335 -2.51 5.29 19.53
CA TRP A 335 -2.88 6.55 18.87
C TRP A 335 -3.53 7.53 19.86
N ASP A 336 -3.59 8.81 19.49
CA ASP A 336 -4.52 9.76 20.12
C ASP A 336 -5.84 9.75 19.31
N VAL A 337 -6.97 9.51 19.98
CA VAL A 337 -8.29 9.52 19.35
C VAL A 337 -9.03 10.82 19.68
N VAL A 338 -9.79 11.35 18.72
CA VAL A 338 -10.66 12.51 18.87
C VAL A 338 -11.97 12.25 18.14
N ASP A 339 -13.07 12.14 18.87
CA ASP A 339 -14.41 12.12 18.30
C ASP A 339 -14.87 13.52 17.87
N VAL A 340 -15.47 13.61 16.69
CA VAL A 340 -16.19 14.78 16.18
C VAL A 340 -17.51 14.28 15.62
N ASP A 341 -18.62 14.62 16.28
CA ASP A 341 -19.95 14.16 15.89
C ASP A 341 -20.74 15.29 15.18
N TRP A 342 -21.15 15.02 13.94
CA TRP A 342 -22.07 15.88 13.19
C TRP A 342 -23.50 15.31 13.13
N ARG A 343 -23.73 14.04 13.51
CA ARG A 343 -25.06 13.43 13.62
C ARG A 343 -25.83 13.96 14.82
N ARG A 344 -25.14 14.17 15.95
CA ARG A 344 -25.72 14.61 17.25
C ARG A 344 -26.80 13.66 17.80
N SER A 345 -26.78 12.43 17.31
CA SER A 345 -27.76 11.38 17.56
C SER A 345 -27.14 10.03 17.22
N ASP A 346 -27.56 8.98 17.92
CA ASP A 346 -27.14 7.59 17.66
C ASP A 346 -27.83 6.99 16.41
N ASP A 347 -28.74 7.72 15.76
CA ASP A 347 -29.47 7.31 14.56
C ASP A 347 -28.71 7.63 13.24
N PRO A 348 -28.26 6.61 12.47
CA PRO A 348 -27.56 6.81 11.20
C PRO A 348 -28.42 7.37 10.07
N ALA A 349 -29.76 7.25 10.12
CA ALA A 349 -30.64 7.75 9.05
C ALA A 349 -30.76 9.29 9.03
N GLY A 350 -30.24 9.97 10.05
CA GLY A 350 -30.19 11.42 10.14
C GLY A 350 -31.51 12.03 10.60
N THR A 351 -31.67 12.08 11.93
CA THR A 351 -32.60 12.99 12.62
C THR A 351 -32.42 14.45 12.17
N PRO A 352 -33.41 15.34 12.38
CA PRO A 352 -33.30 16.76 11.99
C PRO A 352 -32.19 17.58 12.70
N GLU A 353 -31.34 16.99 13.54
CA GLU A 353 -30.30 17.69 14.30
C GLU A 353 -28.90 17.67 13.64
N TYR A 354 -28.74 16.99 12.49
CA TYR A 354 -27.45 16.92 11.77
C TYR A 354 -26.85 18.31 11.53
N THR A 355 -25.64 18.54 12.06
CA THR A 355 -25.00 19.84 12.11
C THR A 355 -23.49 19.71 11.86
N GLU A 356 -23.02 20.30 10.76
CA GLU A 356 -21.62 20.20 10.32
C GLU A 356 -20.73 21.11 11.18
N ASP A 357 -20.17 20.57 12.27
CA ASP A 357 -19.29 21.28 13.21
C ASP A 357 -17.84 21.32 12.71
N VAL A 358 -17.62 22.24 11.77
CA VAL A 358 -16.32 22.56 11.17
C VAL A 358 -15.35 23.14 12.21
N ASP A 359 -15.86 23.86 13.22
CA ASP A 359 -15.08 24.45 14.31
C ASP A 359 -14.56 23.42 15.33
N ALA A 360 -15.23 22.27 15.47
CA ALA A 360 -14.73 21.11 16.20
C ALA A 360 -13.69 20.35 15.36
N LEU A 361 -13.98 20.08 14.09
CA LEU A 361 -13.05 19.41 13.17
C LEU A 361 -11.74 20.19 13.02
N LEU A 362 -11.80 21.51 12.79
CA LEU A 362 -10.62 22.37 12.71
C LEU A 362 -9.79 22.30 14.00
N ALA A 363 -10.43 22.31 15.17
CA ALA A 363 -9.73 22.20 16.45
C ALA A 363 -9.04 20.83 16.64
N ALA A 364 -9.63 19.74 16.12
CA ALA A 364 -9.00 18.42 16.11
C ALA A 364 -7.75 18.39 15.21
N LEU A 365 -7.86 18.91 13.98
CA LEU A 365 -6.75 19.00 13.02
C LEU A 365 -5.63 19.95 13.51
N GLU A 366 -5.98 21.09 14.10
CA GLU A 366 -5.02 22.02 14.72
C GLU A 366 -4.38 21.46 16.00
N LYS A 367 -5.02 20.50 16.68
CA LYS A 367 -4.42 19.76 17.81
C LYS A 367 -3.43 18.73 17.29
N SER A 368 -3.82 17.92 16.30
CA SER A 368 -3.02 16.79 15.79
C SER A 368 -1.71 17.23 15.12
N ARG A 369 -1.67 18.44 14.55
CA ARG A 369 -0.46 19.01 13.93
C ARG A 369 0.59 19.55 14.91
N ARG A 370 0.38 19.42 16.23
CA ARG A 370 1.30 19.93 17.25
C ARG A 370 2.32 18.84 17.60
N PRO A 371 3.63 19.14 17.68
CA PRO A 371 4.64 18.15 18.01
C PRO A 371 4.29 17.35 19.27
N GLY A 372 4.34 16.04 19.16
CA GLY A 372 3.79 15.09 20.12
C GLY A 372 4.59 13.79 20.16
N LYS A 373 3.88 12.65 20.24
CA LYS A 373 4.45 11.29 20.22
C LYS A 373 3.52 10.24 19.60
N ARG A 374 2.42 10.65 18.97
CA ARG A 374 1.33 9.75 18.60
C ARG A 374 0.68 10.18 17.29
N PRO A 375 0.44 9.27 16.33
CA PRO A 375 -0.49 9.54 15.24
C PRO A 375 -1.89 9.79 15.79
N THR A 376 -2.68 10.62 15.10
CA THR A 376 -4.03 11.00 15.53
C THR A 376 -5.11 10.39 14.63
N LEU A 377 -6.12 9.76 15.23
CA LEU A 377 -7.38 9.40 14.59
C LEU A 377 -8.45 10.44 14.97
N VAL A 378 -9.02 11.10 13.98
CA VAL A 378 -10.26 11.88 14.14
C VAL A 378 -11.41 11.00 13.64
N ARG A 379 -12.21 10.45 14.55
CA ARG A 379 -13.44 9.72 14.19
C ARG A 379 -14.53 10.75 13.96
N LEU A 380 -14.92 10.92 12.69
CA LEU A 380 -15.89 11.91 12.25
C LEU A 380 -17.19 11.21 11.89
N HIS A 381 -18.23 11.40 12.70
CA HIS A 381 -19.54 10.81 12.47
C HIS A 381 -20.32 11.66 11.47
N THR A 382 -20.58 11.13 10.27
CA THR A 382 -21.32 11.84 9.19
C THR A 382 -22.58 11.07 8.78
N VAL A 383 -23.35 11.62 7.84
CA VAL A 383 -24.40 10.90 7.12
C VAL A 383 -24.02 10.88 5.64
N ILE A 384 -23.82 9.69 5.07
CA ILE A 384 -23.45 9.53 3.65
C ILE A 384 -24.49 10.22 2.75
N ALA A 385 -24.03 10.84 1.66
CA ALA A 385 -24.86 11.57 0.68
C ALA A 385 -25.64 12.77 1.21
N TRP A 386 -25.33 13.28 2.42
CA TRP A 386 -25.95 14.52 2.92
C TRP A 386 -25.80 15.70 1.93
N PRO A 387 -26.88 16.44 1.59
CA PRO A 387 -28.24 16.39 2.15
C PRO A 387 -29.30 15.76 1.21
N ALA A 388 -28.94 14.78 0.37
CA ALA A 388 -29.87 14.19 -0.62
C ALA A 388 -31.16 13.66 0.05
N PRO A 389 -32.38 14.12 -0.36
CA PRO A 389 -33.62 13.90 0.40
C PRO A 389 -33.94 12.43 0.72
N SER A 390 -33.73 11.54 -0.25
CA SER A 390 -34.14 10.13 -0.22
C SER A 390 -32.95 9.18 -0.22
N ALA A 391 -31.78 9.65 -0.65
CA ALA A 391 -30.58 8.83 -0.81
C ALA A 391 -29.59 8.95 0.38
N ARG A 392 -29.71 9.98 1.23
CA ARG A 392 -28.87 10.12 2.43
C ARG A 392 -29.02 8.92 3.38
N GLY A 393 -27.92 8.49 3.99
CA GLY A 393 -27.94 7.35 4.92
C GLY A 393 -28.25 6.00 4.26
N THR A 394 -27.95 5.81 2.96
CA THR A 394 -28.17 4.54 2.25
C THR A 394 -26.96 4.07 1.46
N GLY A 395 -26.72 2.75 1.44
CA GLY A 395 -25.69 2.09 0.63
C GLY A 395 -25.91 2.27 -0.87
N LYS A 396 -27.15 2.49 -1.32
CA LYS A 396 -27.44 2.83 -2.72
C LYS A 396 -26.69 4.10 -3.16
N ALA A 397 -26.55 5.09 -2.27
CA ALA A 397 -25.86 6.34 -2.58
C ALA A 397 -24.33 6.22 -2.57
N HIS A 398 -23.77 5.11 -2.08
CA HIS A 398 -22.33 4.85 -2.09
C HIS A 398 -21.79 4.74 -3.53
N GLY A 399 -22.39 3.88 -4.36
CA GLY A 399 -21.79 3.47 -5.65
C GLY A 399 -22.68 3.51 -6.88
N SER A 400 -23.81 4.23 -6.83
CA SER A 400 -24.69 4.44 -7.98
C SER A 400 -24.97 5.92 -8.24
N ALA A 401 -25.40 6.23 -9.47
CA ALA A 401 -25.94 7.56 -9.77
C ALA A 401 -27.28 7.73 -9.04
N LEU A 402 -27.48 8.89 -8.41
CA LEU A 402 -28.63 9.14 -7.52
C LEU A 402 -29.98 9.04 -8.25
N GLY A 403 -30.01 9.36 -9.55
CA GLY A 403 -31.23 9.54 -10.34
C GLY A 403 -31.55 11.02 -10.54
N GLU A 404 -32.16 11.36 -11.68
CA GLU A 404 -32.34 12.76 -12.08
C GLU A 404 -33.21 13.56 -11.09
N ASP A 405 -34.31 12.97 -10.61
CA ASP A 405 -35.21 13.60 -9.64
C ASP A 405 -34.52 13.87 -8.29
N GLU A 406 -33.71 12.93 -7.79
CA GLU A 406 -32.95 13.07 -6.55
C GLU A 406 -31.86 14.14 -6.69
N VAL A 407 -31.20 14.23 -7.86
CA VAL A 407 -30.24 15.31 -8.17
C VAL A 407 -30.95 16.67 -8.24
N LYS A 408 -32.15 16.75 -8.83
CA LYS A 408 -32.95 17.98 -8.88
C LYS A 408 -33.39 18.44 -7.49
N ALA A 409 -34.00 17.55 -6.70
CA ALA A 409 -34.42 17.86 -5.33
C ALA A 409 -33.23 18.22 -4.41
N THR A 410 -32.07 17.57 -4.60
CA THR A 410 -30.82 17.98 -3.92
C THR A 410 -30.40 19.39 -4.32
N LYS A 411 -30.44 19.75 -5.61
CA LYS A 411 -30.12 21.12 -6.07
C LYS A 411 -31.08 22.16 -5.51
N GLU A 412 -32.37 21.85 -5.43
CA GLU A 412 -33.39 22.73 -4.82
C GLU A 412 -33.09 23.00 -3.34
N LEU A 413 -32.82 21.96 -2.53
CA LEU A 413 -32.41 22.13 -1.12
C LEU A 413 -31.14 22.98 -0.98
N LEU A 414 -30.15 22.75 -1.85
CA LEU A 414 -28.91 23.51 -1.89
C LEU A 414 -29.07 24.93 -2.49
N GLY A 415 -30.21 25.26 -3.10
CA GLY A 415 -30.46 26.55 -3.73
C GLY A 415 -29.69 26.77 -5.03
N PHE A 416 -29.64 25.75 -5.90
CA PHE A 416 -29.18 25.79 -7.29
C PHE A 416 -30.37 25.60 -8.24
N ASP A 417 -30.20 25.95 -9.53
CA ASP A 417 -31.20 25.66 -10.56
C ASP A 417 -31.25 24.14 -10.86
N PRO A 418 -32.38 23.43 -10.67
CA PRO A 418 -32.44 21.99 -10.87
C PRO A 418 -32.18 21.57 -12.33
N GLU A 419 -32.53 22.41 -13.32
CA GLU A 419 -32.42 22.10 -14.75
C GLU A 419 -31.02 22.33 -15.33
N LYS A 420 -30.08 22.88 -14.55
CA LYS A 420 -28.70 23.12 -14.98
C LYS A 420 -27.71 22.15 -14.31
N THR A 421 -26.78 21.61 -15.09
CA THR A 421 -25.69 20.75 -14.62
C THR A 421 -24.34 21.47 -14.62
N PHE A 422 -23.44 21.07 -13.72
CA PHE A 422 -22.09 21.61 -13.55
C PHE A 422 -22.06 23.13 -13.28
N GLN A 423 -22.99 23.59 -12.43
CA GLN A 423 -23.10 25.00 -12.03
C GLN A 423 -21.97 25.38 -11.06
N VAL A 424 -21.13 26.34 -11.47
CA VAL A 424 -20.07 26.91 -10.64
C VAL A 424 -20.11 28.43 -10.76
N ASP A 425 -20.47 29.12 -9.66
CA ASP A 425 -20.46 30.57 -9.64
C ASP A 425 -19.05 31.12 -9.76
N LYS A 426 -18.88 32.16 -10.61
CA LYS A 426 -17.59 32.83 -10.77
C LYS A 426 -17.06 33.40 -9.44
N ALA A 427 -17.93 33.87 -8.56
CA ALA A 427 -17.55 34.35 -7.23
C ALA A 427 -16.99 33.21 -6.35
N VAL A 428 -17.64 32.05 -6.36
CA VAL A 428 -17.24 30.85 -5.61
C VAL A 428 -15.90 30.31 -6.10
N LEU A 429 -15.72 30.17 -7.42
CA LEU A 429 -14.43 29.74 -7.98
C LEU A 429 -13.32 30.76 -7.73
N THR A 430 -13.60 32.06 -7.77
CA THR A 430 -12.63 33.12 -7.45
C THR A 430 -12.21 33.06 -5.98
N HIS A 431 -13.18 32.83 -5.07
CA HIS A 431 -12.95 32.67 -3.63
C HIS A 431 -12.11 31.42 -3.33
N ALA A 432 -12.49 30.26 -3.86
CA ALA A 432 -11.71 29.02 -3.68
C ALA A 432 -10.30 29.13 -4.30
N ARG A 433 -10.14 29.79 -5.46
CA ARG A 433 -8.83 30.08 -6.07
C ARG A 433 -7.91 30.94 -5.19
N GLU A 434 -8.39 31.59 -4.13
CA GLU A 434 -7.54 32.37 -3.22
C GLU A 434 -6.52 31.50 -2.45
N VAL A 435 -6.72 30.17 -2.36
CA VAL A 435 -5.69 29.26 -1.87
C VAL A 435 -4.36 29.39 -2.62
N LYS A 436 -4.37 29.74 -3.92
CA LYS A 436 -3.12 30.04 -4.66
C LYS A 436 -2.34 31.22 -4.07
N LYS A 437 -3.01 32.18 -3.46
CA LYS A 437 -2.37 33.30 -2.74
C LYS A 437 -1.73 32.80 -1.44
N ARG A 438 -2.43 31.95 -0.68
CA ARG A 438 -1.92 31.33 0.57
C ARG A 438 -0.74 30.41 0.28
N GLY A 439 -0.89 29.48 -0.65
CA GLY A 439 0.13 28.50 -1.02
C GLY A 439 1.42 29.14 -1.48
N LYS A 440 1.34 30.03 -2.49
CA LYS A 440 2.51 30.79 -2.96
C LYS A 440 3.13 31.67 -1.87
N ALA A 441 2.39 32.08 -0.83
CA ALA A 441 2.94 32.82 0.31
C ALA A 441 3.67 31.89 1.31
N ALA A 442 3.08 30.75 1.66
CA ALA A 442 3.70 29.73 2.51
C ALA A 442 4.97 29.16 1.84
N HIS A 443 4.91 28.89 0.54
CA HIS A 443 6.04 28.46 -0.26
C HIS A 443 7.16 29.52 -0.24
N ARG A 444 6.86 30.81 -0.47
CA ARG A 444 7.86 31.91 -0.35
C ARG A 444 8.46 32.07 1.04
N GLU A 445 7.76 31.66 2.11
CA GLU A 445 8.32 31.71 3.47
C GLU A 445 9.27 30.52 3.71
N TRP A 446 8.82 29.31 3.36
CA TRP A 446 9.62 28.09 3.36
C TRP A 446 10.91 28.25 2.55
N ASP A 447 10.81 28.90 1.40
CA ASP A 447 11.90 29.17 0.47
C ASP A 447 13.05 29.97 1.12
N LYS A 448 12.76 30.82 2.13
CA LYS A 448 13.80 31.48 2.94
C LYS A 448 14.52 30.49 3.86
N GLY A 449 13.76 29.68 4.59
CA GLY A 449 14.30 28.66 5.50
C GLY A 449 15.11 27.61 4.76
N TYR A 450 14.61 27.14 3.62
CA TYR A 450 15.30 26.22 2.72
C TYR A 450 16.60 26.81 2.17
N LYS A 451 16.60 28.07 1.71
CA LYS A 451 17.83 28.75 1.23
C LYS A 451 18.83 29.01 2.36
N ALA A 452 18.38 29.28 3.58
CA ALA A 452 19.24 29.37 4.75
C ALA A 452 19.86 28.00 5.11
N TRP A 453 19.06 26.94 5.17
CA TRP A 453 19.52 25.56 5.38
C TRP A 453 20.54 25.14 4.31
N ARG A 454 20.26 25.35 3.01
CA ARG A 454 21.20 25.03 1.92
C ARG A 454 22.53 25.76 2.05
N LYS A 455 22.52 27.00 2.52
CA LYS A 455 23.74 27.80 2.74
C LYS A 455 24.53 27.33 3.96
N GLY A 456 23.86 26.83 5.00
CA GLY A 456 24.50 26.27 6.19
C GLY A 456 25.04 24.84 5.99
N ASN A 457 24.36 24.04 5.18
CA ASN A 457 24.58 22.61 5.02
C ASN A 457 24.93 22.23 3.56
N PRO A 458 26.07 22.68 3.01
CA PRO A 458 26.37 22.53 1.57
C PRO A 458 26.53 21.07 1.13
N GLU A 459 27.09 20.20 1.96
CA GLU A 459 27.26 18.77 1.66
C GLU A 459 25.89 18.05 1.64
N THR A 460 25.04 18.32 2.63
CA THR A 460 23.68 17.76 2.72
C THR A 460 22.74 18.34 1.66
N ALA A 461 22.98 19.57 1.21
CA ALA A 461 22.30 20.16 0.06
C ALA A 461 22.71 19.48 -1.26
N ALA A 462 23.99 19.17 -1.45
CA ALA A 462 24.46 18.41 -2.61
C ALA A 462 23.96 16.95 -2.59
N LEU A 463 23.81 16.34 -1.41
CA LEU A 463 23.08 15.08 -1.25
C LEU A 463 21.63 15.24 -1.73
N LEU A 464 20.90 16.24 -1.23
CA LEU A 464 19.50 16.46 -1.63
C LEU A 464 19.35 16.67 -3.15
N ASP A 465 20.24 17.45 -3.77
CA ASP A 465 20.21 17.68 -5.23
C ASP A 465 20.31 16.38 -6.01
N ARG A 466 21.23 15.50 -5.62
CA ARG A 466 21.41 14.17 -6.21
C ARG A 466 20.16 13.29 -6.02
N LEU A 467 19.54 13.33 -4.84
CA LEU A 467 18.33 12.55 -4.53
C LEU A 467 17.10 13.05 -5.29
N VAL A 468 16.95 14.37 -5.47
CA VAL A 468 15.90 15.01 -6.28
C VAL A 468 16.11 14.70 -7.77
N ALA A 469 17.35 14.67 -8.26
CA ALA A 469 17.68 14.25 -9.62
C ALA A 469 17.50 12.73 -9.88
N GLY A 470 17.25 11.93 -8.84
CA GLY A 470 17.13 10.48 -8.94
C GLY A 470 18.47 9.75 -9.15
N GLU A 471 19.60 10.44 -9.02
CA GLU A 471 20.92 9.94 -9.35
C GLU A 471 21.51 9.03 -8.27
N LEU A 472 22.17 7.94 -8.68
CA LEU A 472 22.97 7.09 -7.80
C LEU A 472 24.35 7.71 -7.51
N PRO A 473 25.02 7.38 -6.40
CA PRO A 473 26.38 7.85 -6.14
C PRO A 473 27.33 7.45 -7.28
N SER A 474 28.26 8.34 -7.66
CA SER A 474 29.17 8.14 -8.79
C SER A 474 30.00 6.87 -8.63
N GLY A 475 29.65 5.81 -9.37
CA GLY A 475 30.25 4.49 -9.26
C GLY A 475 29.97 3.77 -7.94
N PHE A 476 28.77 3.90 -7.38
CA PHE A 476 28.27 3.18 -6.19
C PHE A 476 28.67 1.69 -6.17
N ALA A 477 28.63 1.05 -7.35
CA ALA A 477 28.93 -0.37 -7.54
C ALA A 477 30.44 -0.77 -7.46
N ARG A 478 31.39 0.18 -7.37
CA ARG A 478 32.84 -0.12 -7.35
C ARG A 478 33.26 -0.81 -6.05
N GLY A 479 33.50 -2.12 -6.08
CA GLY A 479 33.76 -2.88 -4.86
C GLY A 479 32.50 -3.22 -4.06
N LEU A 480 31.37 -3.42 -4.76
CA LEU A 480 30.44 -4.46 -4.32
C LEU A 480 31.18 -5.82 -4.32
N PRO A 481 30.77 -6.77 -3.47
CA PRO A 481 31.46 -8.05 -3.36
C PRO A 481 31.43 -8.83 -4.68
N THR A 482 32.57 -9.44 -4.99
CA THR A 482 32.78 -10.43 -6.04
C THR A 482 33.38 -11.67 -5.41
N TRP A 483 33.12 -12.85 -5.96
CA TRP A 483 33.61 -14.11 -5.40
C TRP A 483 34.27 -14.97 -6.47
N ASP A 484 35.37 -15.62 -6.10
CA ASP A 484 36.04 -16.65 -6.90
C ASP A 484 35.20 -17.94 -6.96
N ALA A 485 35.55 -18.85 -7.86
CA ALA A 485 34.87 -20.14 -8.02
C ALA A 485 34.96 -20.99 -6.74
N ASP A 486 33.83 -21.55 -6.31
CA ASP A 486 33.73 -22.46 -5.16
C ASP A 486 32.51 -23.37 -5.32
N ASP A 487 32.74 -24.69 -5.37
CA ASP A 487 31.69 -25.70 -5.48
C ASP A 487 30.80 -25.79 -4.24
N LYS A 488 31.30 -25.40 -3.06
CA LYS A 488 30.50 -25.29 -1.84
C LYS A 488 29.66 -24.02 -1.87
N GLY A 489 30.31 -22.90 -2.16
CA GLY A 489 29.69 -21.60 -2.39
C GLY A 489 28.91 -21.03 -1.21
N ILE A 490 27.87 -20.25 -1.51
CA ILE A 490 27.12 -19.46 -0.53
C ILE A 490 25.66 -19.32 -0.96
N ALA A 491 24.75 -19.15 0.01
CA ALA A 491 23.34 -18.92 -0.29
C ALA A 491 23.12 -17.52 -0.86
N THR A 492 22.25 -17.34 -1.85
CA THR A 492 22.07 -16.02 -2.47
C THR A 492 21.42 -15.02 -1.53
N ARG A 493 20.70 -15.46 -0.48
CA ARG A 493 20.34 -14.59 0.66
C ARG A 493 21.56 -14.01 1.40
N ALA A 494 22.58 -14.83 1.67
CA ALA A 494 23.79 -14.39 2.37
C ALA A 494 24.73 -13.59 1.45
N ALA A 495 24.69 -13.81 0.13
CA ALA A 495 25.30 -12.92 -0.84
C ALA A 495 24.58 -11.55 -0.85
N SER A 496 23.25 -11.54 -0.86
CA SER A 496 22.41 -10.33 -0.80
C SER A 496 22.71 -9.48 0.43
N GLY A 497 22.83 -10.08 1.62
CA GLY A 497 23.22 -9.36 2.84
C GLY A 497 24.61 -8.71 2.76
N LYS A 498 25.60 -9.39 2.14
CA LYS A 498 26.93 -8.81 1.89
C LYS A 498 26.90 -7.64 0.89
N VAL A 499 26.01 -7.69 -0.09
CA VAL A 499 25.77 -6.59 -1.04
C VAL A 499 25.11 -5.40 -0.34
N LEU A 500 24.07 -5.64 0.48
CA LEU A 500 23.43 -4.61 1.29
C LEU A 500 24.42 -3.93 2.25
N GLY A 501 25.27 -4.70 2.93
CA GLY A 501 26.34 -4.15 3.78
C GLY A 501 27.30 -3.22 3.01
N ALA A 502 27.79 -3.65 1.83
CA ALA A 502 28.67 -2.85 0.98
C ALA A 502 28.00 -1.60 0.38
N LEU A 503 26.67 -1.60 0.21
CA LEU A 503 25.88 -0.42 -0.17
C LEU A 503 25.61 0.52 1.01
N GLY A 504 25.61 -0.01 2.24
CA GLY A 504 25.22 0.67 3.47
C GLY A 504 25.94 2.00 3.68
N GLU A 505 27.27 2.01 3.61
CA GLU A 505 28.09 3.22 3.78
C GLU A 505 27.88 4.29 2.70
N ARG A 506 27.39 3.90 1.52
CA ARG A 506 27.51 4.68 0.27
C ARG A 506 26.20 5.29 -0.21
N MET A 507 25.09 4.61 0.07
CA MET A 507 23.74 5.01 -0.32
C MET A 507 22.92 5.30 0.94
N PRO A 508 23.08 6.47 1.60
CA PRO A 508 22.26 6.84 2.75
C PRO A 508 20.74 6.85 2.43
N GLU A 509 20.38 6.97 1.16
CA GLU A 509 19.03 6.83 0.63
C GLU A 509 18.48 5.39 0.61
N LEU A 510 19.34 4.36 0.66
CA LEU A 510 18.94 2.96 0.68
C LEU A 510 18.65 2.52 2.12
N TRP A 511 17.42 2.12 2.41
CA TRP A 511 16.99 1.72 3.75
C TRP A 511 15.82 0.74 3.70
N GLY A 512 15.64 -0.06 4.75
CA GLY A 512 14.83 -1.26 4.66
C GLY A 512 15.04 -2.25 5.80
N GLY A 513 14.42 -3.42 5.68
CA GLY A 513 14.47 -4.42 6.76
C GLY A 513 13.68 -5.68 6.47
N SER A 514 12.90 -6.18 7.44
CA SER A 514 12.16 -7.44 7.31
C SER A 514 10.90 -7.51 8.16
N ALA A 515 9.93 -8.30 7.67
CA ALA A 515 8.81 -8.78 8.44
C ALA A 515 9.26 -9.87 9.44
N ASP A 516 9.88 -9.45 10.55
CA ASP A 516 10.39 -10.28 11.66
C ASP A 516 11.52 -11.29 11.33
N LEU A 517 11.80 -11.52 10.05
CA LEU A 517 12.72 -12.53 9.52
C LEU A 517 14.13 -11.97 9.20
N ALA A 518 14.60 -10.95 9.92
CA ALA A 518 15.78 -10.15 9.54
C ALA A 518 17.08 -10.97 9.32
N GLU A 519 17.39 -11.90 10.23
CA GLU A 519 18.52 -12.84 10.07
C GLU A 519 18.25 -13.85 8.95
N SER A 520 17.04 -14.41 8.90
CA SER A 520 16.65 -15.40 7.90
C SER A 520 16.70 -14.82 6.48
N ASN A 521 16.34 -13.56 6.29
CA ASN A 521 16.39 -12.86 5.00
C ASN A 521 17.77 -12.24 4.70
N ASN A 522 18.62 -12.05 5.71
CA ASN A 522 19.90 -11.33 5.62
C ASN A 522 19.73 -9.87 5.15
N THR A 523 18.69 -9.17 5.61
CA THR A 523 18.34 -7.79 5.19
C THR A 523 18.96 -6.68 6.03
N THR A 524 19.48 -7.01 7.21
CA THR A 524 20.18 -6.06 8.08
C THR A 524 21.56 -5.71 7.53
N MET A 525 21.83 -4.43 7.33
CA MET A 525 23.17 -3.93 7.04
C MET A 525 24.00 -3.92 8.34
N GLU A 526 25.21 -4.50 8.31
CA GLU A 526 26.07 -4.56 9.50
C GLU A 526 26.42 -3.15 10.03
N GLY A 527 26.36 -2.97 11.35
CA GLY A 527 26.59 -1.68 12.01
C GLY A 527 25.50 -0.62 11.83
N VAL A 528 24.47 -0.86 11.02
CA VAL A 528 23.43 0.15 10.71
C VAL A 528 22.30 0.15 11.73
N GLN A 529 22.04 1.33 12.31
CA GLN A 529 21.06 1.55 13.36
C GLN A 529 19.60 1.33 12.92
N SER A 530 18.79 0.84 13.85
CA SER A 530 17.35 0.61 13.68
C SER A 530 16.53 1.90 13.66
N PHE A 531 15.52 1.96 12.79
CA PHE A 531 14.51 3.01 12.76
C PHE A 531 13.41 2.71 13.81
N VAL A 532 13.56 3.28 15.00
CA VAL A 532 12.67 3.06 16.16
C VAL A 532 12.60 4.34 17.00
N PRO A 533 11.52 4.62 17.75
CA PRO A 533 11.54 5.66 18.76
C PRO A 533 12.62 5.36 19.81
N THR A 534 13.26 6.40 20.36
CA THR A 534 14.44 6.25 21.23
C THR A 534 14.21 5.30 22.43
N GLY A 535 12.98 5.24 22.94
CA GLY A 535 12.56 4.36 24.04
C GLY A 535 12.09 2.95 23.64
N LYS A 536 12.19 2.55 22.37
CA LYS A 536 11.81 1.20 21.86
C LYS A 536 13.01 0.34 21.46
N GLN A 537 14.24 0.84 21.64
CA GLN A 537 15.46 0.05 21.41
C GLN A 537 15.51 -1.16 22.35
N THR A 538 16.07 -2.28 21.87
CA THR A 538 16.21 -3.51 22.66
C THR A 538 17.66 -3.75 23.09
N ALA A 539 17.96 -4.93 23.67
CA ALA A 539 19.34 -5.34 23.92
C ALA A 539 20.15 -5.44 22.62
N GLU A 540 19.56 -6.07 21.60
CA GLU A 540 20.12 -6.31 20.27
C GLU A 540 19.97 -5.07 19.37
N TRP A 541 18.74 -4.60 19.20
CA TRP A 541 18.37 -3.60 18.21
C TRP A 541 18.53 -2.17 18.75
N LYS A 542 19.73 -1.61 18.55
CA LYS A 542 20.05 -0.19 18.83
C LYS A 542 19.63 0.72 17.68
N GLY A 543 19.34 1.98 17.99
CA GLY A 543 19.05 3.01 16.99
C GLY A 543 18.21 4.18 17.51
N GLY A 544 17.36 4.73 16.64
CA GLY A 544 16.62 5.95 16.94
C GLY A 544 15.73 6.40 15.78
N PRO A 545 15.06 7.56 15.89
CA PRO A 545 13.99 7.99 14.98
C PRO A 545 14.46 8.25 13.54
N TYR A 546 15.78 8.27 13.31
CA TYR A 546 16.44 8.51 12.03
C TYR A 546 17.21 7.31 11.49
N GLY A 547 17.12 6.13 12.11
CA GLY A 547 17.80 4.90 11.68
C GLY A 547 17.36 4.40 10.29
N ARG A 548 17.93 3.28 9.84
CA ARG A 548 17.69 2.70 8.49
C ARG A 548 17.21 1.26 8.50
N THR A 549 17.51 0.49 9.55
CA THR A 549 17.02 -0.90 9.68
C THR A 549 15.58 -0.90 10.17
N LEU A 550 14.63 -1.29 9.31
CA LEU A 550 13.19 -1.30 9.60
C LEU A 550 12.73 -2.64 10.19
N HIS A 551 11.94 -2.54 11.27
CA HIS A 551 11.33 -3.69 11.95
C HIS A 551 9.83 -3.64 11.75
N PHE A 552 9.32 -4.39 10.77
CA PHE A 552 7.89 -4.41 10.44
C PHE A 552 7.10 -5.34 11.38
N GLY A 553 7.76 -6.34 11.97
CA GLY A 553 7.09 -7.51 12.58
C GLY A 553 6.37 -8.37 11.53
N ILE A 554 5.62 -9.38 11.97
CA ILE A 554 4.85 -10.27 11.07
C ILE A 554 3.67 -9.49 10.48
N ARG A 555 3.93 -8.75 9.39
CA ARG A 555 3.07 -7.71 8.78
C ARG A 555 3.46 -7.50 7.31
N GLU A 556 3.51 -8.56 6.52
CA GLU A 556 3.94 -8.53 5.12
C GLU A 556 3.18 -7.51 4.27
N ASN A 557 1.85 -7.42 4.44
CA ASN A 557 1.01 -6.56 3.62
C ASN A 557 1.23 -5.08 3.95
N ALA A 558 1.26 -4.73 5.24
CA ALA A 558 1.61 -3.39 5.66
C ALA A 558 3.07 -3.04 5.36
N MET A 559 4.02 -3.99 5.44
CA MET A 559 5.39 -3.78 4.93
C MET A 559 5.33 -3.35 3.46
N GLY A 560 4.63 -4.08 2.60
CA GLY A 560 4.49 -3.72 1.19
C GLY A 560 3.92 -2.31 0.98
N MET A 561 2.83 -1.96 1.65
CA MET A 561 2.21 -0.63 1.52
C MET A 561 3.11 0.48 2.10
N ILE A 562 3.78 0.23 3.23
CA ILE A 562 4.73 1.18 3.84
C ILE A 562 5.92 1.44 2.90
N LEU A 563 6.46 0.40 2.24
CA LEU A 563 7.51 0.57 1.22
C LEU A 563 7.02 1.42 0.03
N ASN A 564 5.77 1.21 -0.43
CA ASN A 564 5.16 2.05 -1.46
C ASN A 564 5.06 3.51 -1.00
N GLY A 565 4.59 3.75 0.22
CA GLY A 565 4.53 5.08 0.83
C GLY A 565 5.89 5.77 0.94
N ILE A 566 6.94 5.01 1.30
CA ILE A 566 8.32 5.53 1.37
C ILE A 566 8.84 5.90 -0.03
N ALA A 567 8.51 5.12 -1.07
CA ALA A 567 8.89 5.41 -2.44
C ALA A 567 8.15 6.63 -3.02
N LEU A 568 6.86 6.78 -2.71
CA LEU A 568 6.01 7.91 -3.12
C LEU A 568 6.40 9.23 -2.44
N GLU A 569 6.84 9.17 -1.18
CA GLU A 569 7.44 10.30 -0.47
C GLU A 569 8.80 10.73 -1.06
N GLY A 570 9.39 9.89 -1.91
CA GLY A 570 10.56 10.21 -2.71
C GLY A 570 11.86 10.28 -1.91
N LEU A 571 12.89 10.81 -2.59
CA LEU A 571 14.30 10.93 -2.13
C LEU A 571 15.01 9.64 -1.71
N THR A 572 14.30 8.56 -1.38
CA THR A 572 14.85 7.32 -0.81
C THR A 572 14.51 6.10 -1.65
N LEU A 573 15.23 5.00 -1.40
CA LEU A 573 15.08 3.71 -2.07
C LEU A 573 14.75 2.66 -1.00
N PRO A 574 13.48 2.25 -0.88
CA PRO A 574 13.04 1.31 0.15
C PRO A 574 13.21 -0.16 -0.26
N TYR A 575 13.58 -1.01 0.71
CA TYR A 575 13.53 -2.46 0.57
C TYR A 575 12.93 -3.18 1.78
N GLY A 576 12.33 -4.35 1.58
CA GLY A 576 11.79 -5.17 2.68
C GLY A 576 11.78 -6.65 2.35
N GLY A 577 12.14 -7.48 3.33
CA GLY A 577 12.26 -8.93 3.18
C GLY A 577 11.20 -9.73 3.93
N THR A 578 10.88 -10.89 3.36
CA THR A 578 10.18 -12.01 3.99
C THR A 578 10.56 -13.30 3.24
N PHE A 579 9.85 -14.41 3.43
CA PHE A 579 9.98 -15.59 2.57
C PHE A 579 9.16 -15.44 1.28
N LEU A 580 9.62 -16.02 0.16
CA LEU A 580 8.92 -15.93 -1.12
C LEU A 580 7.49 -16.50 -1.04
N VAL A 581 7.27 -17.51 -0.23
CA VAL A 581 5.92 -18.06 0.04
C VAL A 581 4.95 -17.03 0.64
N PHE A 582 5.47 -16.08 1.43
CA PHE A 582 4.68 -15.01 2.05
C PHE A 582 4.57 -13.76 1.16
N SER A 583 5.12 -13.76 -0.07
CA SER A 583 4.84 -12.71 -1.06
C SER A 583 3.34 -12.61 -1.37
N ASP A 584 2.58 -13.70 -1.20
CA ASP A 584 1.13 -13.69 -1.42
C ASP A 584 0.35 -12.90 -0.36
N TYR A 585 0.82 -12.81 0.88
CA TYR A 585 0.22 -11.94 1.90
C TYR A 585 0.32 -10.45 1.50
N MET A 586 1.40 -10.06 0.82
CA MET A 586 1.65 -8.69 0.36
C MET A 586 1.30 -8.43 -1.11
N ARG A 587 0.66 -9.40 -1.78
CA ARG A 587 0.37 -9.36 -3.22
C ARG A 587 -0.40 -8.12 -3.70
N PRO A 588 -1.38 -7.57 -2.94
CA PRO A 588 -2.03 -6.31 -3.32
C PRO A 588 -1.05 -5.12 -3.33
N ALA A 589 -0.14 -5.07 -2.36
CA ALA A 589 0.88 -4.02 -2.27
C ALA A 589 1.92 -4.12 -3.40
N VAL A 590 2.34 -5.34 -3.74
CA VAL A 590 3.25 -5.61 -4.89
C VAL A 590 2.60 -5.16 -6.20
N ARG A 591 1.31 -5.48 -6.42
CA ARG A 591 0.55 -5.02 -7.58
C ARG A 591 0.44 -3.50 -7.63
N LEU A 592 0.18 -2.84 -6.50
CA LEU A 592 0.14 -1.37 -6.43
C LEU A 592 1.52 -0.74 -6.62
N ALA A 593 2.62 -1.38 -6.20
CA ALA A 593 3.98 -0.90 -6.46
C ALA A 593 4.26 -0.85 -7.97
N ALA A 594 3.99 -1.95 -8.68
CA ALA A 594 4.19 -2.06 -10.12
C ALA A 594 3.25 -1.16 -10.95
N LEU A 595 1.98 -1.03 -10.54
CA LEU A 595 1.01 -0.11 -11.18
C LEU A 595 1.40 1.37 -11.03
N GLN A 596 2.11 1.71 -9.96
CA GLN A 596 2.61 3.07 -9.67
C GLN A 596 4.08 3.27 -10.08
N GLU A 597 4.68 2.29 -10.76
CA GLU A 597 6.07 2.32 -11.26
C GLU A 597 7.15 2.61 -10.19
N LEU A 598 6.90 2.19 -8.94
CA LEU A 598 7.70 2.60 -7.78
C LEU A 598 9.06 1.88 -7.67
N PRO A 599 10.15 2.55 -7.24
CA PRO A 599 11.47 1.94 -7.02
C PRO A 599 11.55 1.11 -5.72
N VAL A 600 10.60 0.20 -5.48
CA VAL A 600 10.56 -0.69 -4.31
C VAL A 600 11.27 -2.02 -4.61
N THR A 601 12.14 -2.47 -3.70
CA THR A 601 12.79 -3.79 -3.80
C THR A 601 12.30 -4.76 -2.73
N PHE A 602 11.66 -5.85 -3.13
CA PHE A 602 11.25 -6.94 -2.25
C PHE A 602 12.34 -8.02 -2.16
N VAL A 603 12.73 -8.43 -0.96
CA VAL A 603 13.83 -9.40 -0.71
C VAL A 603 13.24 -10.73 -0.24
N TRP A 604 12.80 -11.54 -1.19
CA TRP A 604 12.07 -12.79 -0.97
C TRP A 604 13.02 -13.99 -0.92
N THR A 605 13.34 -14.41 0.30
CA THR A 605 14.25 -15.56 0.52
C THR A 605 13.49 -16.89 0.64
N HIS A 606 14.19 -18.02 0.69
CA HIS A 606 13.59 -19.36 0.81
C HIS A 606 12.66 -19.64 -0.39
N ASP A 607 13.26 -19.60 -1.57
CA ASP A 607 12.61 -19.42 -2.88
C ASP A 607 12.02 -20.68 -3.53
N SER A 608 12.24 -21.87 -2.96
CA SER A 608 11.73 -23.14 -3.50
C SER A 608 11.67 -24.24 -2.43
N ILE A 609 11.32 -25.46 -2.84
CA ILE A 609 11.57 -26.72 -2.10
C ILE A 609 13.00 -26.85 -1.55
N GLY A 610 13.98 -26.09 -2.07
CA GLY A 610 15.34 -26.02 -1.55
C GLY A 610 15.46 -25.50 -0.12
N LEU A 611 14.39 -24.91 0.43
CA LEU A 611 14.33 -24.60 1.86
C LEU A 611 14.28 -25.85 2.75
N GLY A 612 13.81 -27.00 2.26
CA GLY A 612 13.82 -28.25 3.03
C GLY A 612 12.72 -28.33 4.10
N GLU A 613 13.11 -28.44 5.37
CA GLU A 613 12.35 -29.15 6.40
C GLU A 613 11.00 -28.50 6.78
N ASP A 614 10.84 -27.17 6.64
CA ASP A 614 9.62 -26.43 7.01
C ASP A 614 8.40 -26.81 6.13
N GLY A 615 8.64 -27.51 5.02
CA GLY A 615 7.61 -28.28 4.29
C GLY A 615 6.66 -27.46 3.41
N PRO A 616 5.58 -28.08 2.90
CA PRO A 616 4.77 -27.55 1.80
C PRO A 616 4.00 -26.27 2.12
N THR A 617 3.88 -25.87 3.39
CA THR A 617 3.30 -24.58 3.79
C THR A 617 4.28 -23.41 3.65
N HIS A 618 5.58 -23.70 3.53
CA HIS A 618 6.64 -22.71 3.38
C HIS A 618 7.29 -22.72 1.98
N GLN A 619 7.09 -23.78 1.20
CA GLN A 619 7.79 -24.03 -0.07
C GLN A 619 7.04 -23.39 -1.25
N PRO A 620 7.61 -22.38 -1.94
CA PRO A 620 7.00 -21.79 -3.13
C PRO A 620 6.87 -22.80 -4.27
N VAL A 621 5.78 -22.72 -5.04
CA VAL A 621 5.52 -23.58 -6.19
C VAL A 621 5.02 -22.76 -7.38
N GLU A 622 3.89 -22.08 -7.21
CA GLU A 622 3.27 -21.19 -8.20
C GLU A 622 3.87 -19.78 -8.19
N HIS A 623 4.50 -19.37 -7.08
CA HIS A 623 4.81 -17.97 -6.75
C HIS A 623 5.59 -17.23 -7.83
N LEU A 624 6.62 -17.86 -8.41
CA LEU A 624 7.43 -17.23 -9.47
C LEU A 624 6.58 -16.93 -10.72
N ALA A 625 5.77 -17.88 -11.19
CA ALA A 625 4.89 -17.67 -12.33
C ALA A 625 3.77 -16.66 -12.01
N ALA A 626 3.22 -16.74 -10.79
CA ALA A 626 2.20 -15.81 -10.32
C ALA A 626 2.73 -14.38 -10.20
N LEU A 627 3.98 -14.17 -9.80
CA LEU A 627 4.61 -12.84 -9.72
C LEU A 627 4.98 -12.32 -11.11
N ARG A 628 5.58 -13.14 -11.99
CA ARG A 628 5.90 -12.74 -13.38
C ARG A 628 4.67 -12.36 -14.22
N ALA A 629 3.48 -12.83 -13.82
CA ALA A 629 2.21 -12.42 -14.43
C ALA A 629 1.75 -11.00 -14.04
N ILE A 630 2.45 -10.30 -13.14
CA ILE A 630 2.15 -8.90 -12.76
C ILE A 630 2.91 -7.96 -13.70
N PRO A 631 2.24 -7.14 -14.54
CA PRO A 631 2.91 -6.17 -15.39
C PRO A 631 3.74 -5.18 -14.58
N GLN A 632 4.93 -4.83 -15.09
CA GLN A 632 5.89 -3.89 -14.49
C GLN A 632 6.58 -4.37 -13.18
N LEU A 633 6.48 -5.65 -12.82
CA LEU A 633 7.28 -6.25 -11.74
C LEU A 633 8.46 -7.04 -12.32
N ASP A 634 9.69 -6.64 -12.01
CA ASP A 634 10.87 -7.45 -12.30
C ASP A 634 10.94 -8.65 -11.33
N VAL A 635 11.08 -9.89 -11.81
CA VAL A 635 11.26 -11.08 -10.94
C VAL A 635 12.66 -11.66 -11.15
N VAL A 636 13.56 -11.35 -10.22
CA VAL A 636 15.00 -11.58 -10.34
C VAL A 636 15.45 -12.72 -9.41
N ARG A 637 15.85 -13.85 -10.00
CA ARG A 637 16.26 -15.10 -9.31
C ARG A 637 17.71 -15.48 -9.65
N PRO A 638 18.72 -14.86 -9.01
CA PRO A 638 20.13 -15.05 -9.33
C PRO A 638 20.64 -16.46 -8.99
N ALA A 639 21.48 -17.00 -9.86
CA ALA A 639 22.02 -18.36 -9.78
C ALA A 639 23.18 -18.54 -8.79
N ASP A 640 23.98 -17.49 -8.57
CA ASP A 640 25.08 -17.49 -7.62
C ASP A 640 25.29 -16.12 -6.96
N ALA A 641 26.32 -16.01 -6.13
CA ALA A 641 26.67 -14.77 -5.45
C ALA A 641 27.02 -13.63 -6.42
N ASN A 642 27.78 -13.91 -7.48
CA ASN A 642 28.17 -12.91 -8.48
C ASN A 642 26.96 -12.39 -9.26
N GLU A 643 26.00 -13.26 -9.60
CA GLU A 643 24.72 -12.81 -10.15
C GLU A 643 23.90 -11.98 -9.15
N THR A 644 23.96 -12.30 -7.85
CA THR A 644 23.27 -11.54 -6.80
C THR A 644 23.80 -10.10 -6.68
N THR A 645 25.12 -9.90 -6.81
CA THR A 645 25.72 -8.55 -6.89
C THR A 645 25.24 -7.78 -8.13
N GLU A 646 25.24 -8.41 -9.31
CA GLU A 646 24.81 -7.74 -10.54
C GLU A 646 23.30 -7.46 -10.56
N ALA A 647 22.48 -8.34 -9.97
CA ALA A 647 21.04 -8.15 -9.81
C ALA A 647 20.72 -6.91 -8.97
N TRP A 648 21.28 -6.80 -7.75
CA TRP A 648 21.14 -5.61 -6.90
C TRP A 648 21.63 -4.34 -7.61
N ALA A 649 22.79 -4.41 -8.26
CA ALA A 649 23.37 -3.27 -8.94
C ALA A 649 22.52 -2.81 -10.14
N GLU A 650 21.75 -3.68 -10.77
CA GLU A 650 20.85 -3.34 -11.88
C GLU A 650 19.47 -2.87 -11.40
N ILE A 651 18.87 -3.50 -10.38
CA ILE A 651 17.62 -3.05 -9.75
C ILE A 651 17.73 -1.57 -9.34
N LEU A 652 18.83 -1.21 -8.67
CA LEU A 652 19.09 0.16 -8.24
C LEU A 652 19.26 1.15 -9.42
N ARG A 653 19.74 0.69 -10.59
CA ARG A 653 19.81 1.51 -11.81
C ARG A 653 18.46 1.68 -12.49
N ARG A 654 17.67 0.60 -12.59
CA ARG A 654 16.37 0.62 -13.26
C ARG A 654 15.33 1.43 -12.50
N ARG A 655 15.42 1.48 -11.16
CA ARG A 655 14.52 2.25 -10.28
C ARG A 655 13.03 1.94 -10.53
N ARG A 656 12.70 0.66 -10.74
CA ARG A 656 11.33 0.11 -10.91
C ARG A 656 11.09 -0.95 -9.83
N THR A 657 9.85 -1.44 -9.75
CA THR A 657 9.45 -2.47 -8.78
C THR A 657 10.15 -3.78 -9.09
N ALA A 658 10.88 -4.34 -8.13
CA ALA A 658 11.62 -5.58 -8.31
C ALA A 658 11.49 -6.53 -7.11
N GLY A 659 11.41 -7.84 -7.38
CA GLY A 659 11.50 -8.90 -6.39
C GLY A 659 12.75 -9.75 -6.58
N LEU A 660 13.56 -9.89 -5.53
CA LEU A 660 14.71 -10.80 -5.48
C LEU A 660 14.29 -12.14 -4.87
N ALA A 661 14.26 -13.20 -5.67
CA ALA A 661 14.03 -14.57 -5.22
C ALA A 661 15.37 -15.26 -4.87
N LEU A 662 15.57 -15.62 -3.60
CA LEU A 662 16.89 -15.96 -3.04
C LEU A 662 16.91 -17.25 -2.20
N SER A 663 17.97 -18.03 -2.32
CA SER A 663 18.07 -19.38 -1.73
C SER A 663 18.24 -19.39 -0.21
N ARG A 664 17.68 -20.40 0.48
CA ARG A 664 18.04 -20.75 1.88
C ARG A 664 19.44 -21.37 1.91
N GLN A 665 19.62 -22.32 0.99
CA GLN A 665 20.71 -23.24 0.76
C GLN A 665 21.91 -22.61 0.03
N PRO A 666 23.15 -23.07 0.24
CA PRO A 666 24.30 -22.62 -0.53
C PRO A 666 24.24 -23.10 -1.98
N LEU A 667 24.65 -22.22 -2.91
CA LEU A 667 24.79 -22.53 -4.34
C LEU A 667 26.26 -22.35 -4.76
N ARG A 668 26.75 -23.22 -5.65
CA ARG A 668 28.12 -23.11 -6.21
C ARG A 668 28.33 -21.75 -6.85
N ILE A 669 29.50 -21.16 -6.64
CA ILE A 669 29.90 -19.95 -7.34
C ILE A 669 30.51 -20.37 -8.68
N VAL A 670 29.94 -19.86 -9.79
CA VAL A 670 30.31 -20.30 -11.13
C VAL A 670 31.60 -19.62 -11.57
N ASP A 671 32.57 -20.40 -12.06
CA ASP A 671 33.85 -19.90 -12.56
C ASP A 671 33.64 -18.98 -13.78
N ARG A 672 33.98 -17.70 -13.64
CA ARG A 672 33.79 -16.69 -14.70
C ARG A 672 34.99 -16.53 -15.64
N SER A 673 35.94 -17.46 -15.58
CA SER A 673 36.99 -17.69 -16.57
C SER A 673 36.60 -18.78 -17.58
N GLU A 674 35.87 -19.81 -17.15
CA GLU A 674 35.27 -20.84 -18.01
C GLU A 674 33.88 -20.40 -18.55
N TYR A 675 33.02 -19.87 -17.68
CA TYR A 675 31.63 -19.56 -18.01
C TYR A 675 31.35 -18.08 -18.25
N GLY A 676 30.22 -17.80 -18.89
CA GLY A 676 29.72 -16.46 -19.20
C GLY A 676 29.71 -15.53 -17.98
N LYS A 677 30.15 -14.29 -18.20
CA LYS A 677 30.33 -13.28 -17.13
C LYS A 677 29.00 -12.87 -16.51
N ALA A 678 28.96 -12.77 -15.18
CA ALA A 678 27.76 -12.38 -14.41
C ALA A 678 27.14 -11.03 -14.83
N SER A 679 27.89 -10.14 -15.47
CA SER A 679 27.35 -8.93 -16.10
C SER A 679 26.25 -9.19 -17.14
N GLY A 680 26.09 -10.42 -17.63
CA GLY A 680 24.96 -10.87 -18.44
C GLY A 680 23.60 -10.83 -17.73
N VAL A 681 23.59 -10.79 -16.39
CA VAL A 681 22.38 -10.58 -15.57
C VAL A 681 21.62 -9.31 -16.01
N ARG A 682 22.33 -8.24 -16.38
CA ARG A 682 21.77 -6.96 -16.87
C ARG A 682 21.07 -7.07 -18.24
N LYS A 683 20.95 -8.29 -18.79
CA LYS A 683 20.22 -8.62 -20.01
C LYS A 683 19.07 -9.60 -19.78
N GLY A 684 18.77 -9.91 -18.51
CA GLY A 684 17.72 -10.83 -18.08
C GLY A 684 18.06 -12.29 -18.31
N ALA A 685 18.51 -12.63 -19.52
CA ALA A 685 19.06 -13.92 -19.89
C ALA A 685 20.36 -13.79 -20.69
N TYR A 686 21.27 -14.73 -20.50
CA TYR A 686 22.54 -14.79 -21.22
C TYR A 686 23.05 -16.23 -21.35
N VAL A 687 23.85 -16.47 -22.39
CA VAL A 687 24.57 -17.74 -22.55
C VAL A 687 25.61 -17.85 -21.42
N LEU A 688 25.41 -18.80 -20.52
CA LEU A 688 26.35 -19.11 -19.43
C LEU A 688 27.39 -20.13 -19.89
N ALA A 689 26.97 -21.16 -20.63
CA ALA A 689 27.86 -22.12 -21.26
C ALA A 689 27.46 -22.30 -22.73
N GLU A 690 28.38 -22.09 -23.66
CA GLU A 690 28.13 -22.33 -25.08
C GLU A 690 28.35 -23.81 -25.43
N ALA A 691 27.69 -24.29 -26.49
CA ALA A 691 27.78 -25.67 -26.94
C ALA A 691 29.16 -26.04 -27.51
N GLY A 692 29.53 -27.31 -27.38
CA GLY A 692 30.85 -27.82 -27.74
C GLY A 692 31.93 -27.50 -26.70
N LYS A 693 33.10 -28.13 -26.86
CA LYS A 693 34.26 -27.92 -25.98
C LYS A 693 35.05 -26.65 -26.31
N ASP A 694 35.10 -26.28 -27.57
CA ASP A 694 35.83 -25.13 -28.09
C ASP A 694 34.89 -23.92 -28.35
N HIS A 695 33.62 -24.02 -27.91
CA HIS A 695 32.56 -23.02 -27.99
C HIS A 695 32.20 -22.54 -29.42
N ASP A 696 32.47 -23.38 -30.42
CA ASP A 696 32.27 -23.12 -31.85
C ASP A 696 31.04 -23.83 -32.45
N ALA A 697 30.47 -24.81 -31.74
CA ALA A 697 29.39 -25.64 -32.23
C ALA A 697 28.02 -24.96 -32.13
N THR A 698 27.20 -25.08 -33.19
CA THR A 698 25.76 -24.77 -33.10
C THR A 698 25.11 -25.72 -32.08
N PRO A 699 24.40 -25.22 -31.05
CA PRO A 699 23.71 -26.09 -30.10
C PRO A 699 22.63 -26.93 -30.78
N GLU A 700 22.62 -28.24 -30.51
CA GLU A 700 21.48 -29.10 -30.83
C GLU A 700 20.33 -28.90 -29.83
N VAL A 701 20.66 -28.55 -28.57
CA VAL A 701 19.68 -28.32 -27.50
C VAL A 701 20.10 -27.15 -26.61
N VAL A 702 19.12 -26.37 -26.13
CA VAL A 702 19.34 -25.31 -25.13
C VAL A 702 18.67 -25.67 -23.81
N LEU A 703 19.45 -25.67 -22.73
CA LEU A 703 18.97 -25.73 -21.35
C LEU A 703 18.82 -24.29 -20.83
N ILE A 704 17.66 -23.96 -20.27
CA ILE A 704 17.33 -22.62 -19.76
C ILE A 704 16.98 -22.76 -18.27
N ALA A 705 17.74 -22.11 -17.40
CA ALA A 705 17.57 -22.28 -15.95
C ALA A 705 17.68 -20.96 -15.18
N THR A 706 17.14 -20.95 -13.96
CA THR A 706 17.16 -19.82 -13.03
C THR A 706 17.62 -20.29 -11.65
N GLY A 707 18.13 -19.38 -10.81
CA GLY A 707 18.47 -19.69 -9.42
C GLY A 707 19.30 -20.97 -9.22
N SER A 708 18.90 -21.77 -8.24
CA SER A 708 19.54 -23.04 -7.88
C SER A 708 19.61 -24.09 -8.99
N GLU A 709 18.74 -24.01 -9.99
CA GLU A 709 18.64 -25.02 -11.05
C GLU A 709 19.71 -24.86 -12.14
N VAL A 710 20.38 -23.70 -12.21
CA VAL A 710 21.51 -23.48 -13.13
C VAL A 710 22.67 -24.45 -12.86
N ALA A 711 22.95 -24.77 -11.60
CA ALA A 711 23.96 -25.76 -11.24
C ALA A 711 23.63 -27.17 -11.78
N ILE A 712 22.33 -27.50 -11.83
CA ILE A 712 21.82 -28.78 -12.35
C ILE A 712 21.89 -28.78 -13.89
N ALA A 713 21.58 -27.65 -14.53
CA ALA A 713 21.70 -27.48 -15.98
C ALA A 713 23.16 -27.61 -16.46
N LEU A 714 24.14 -27.06 -15.71
CA LEU A 714 25.56 -27.26 -16.00
C LEU A 714 25.97 -28.75 -15.90
N ALA A 715 25.65 -29.42 -14.79
CA ALA A 715 25.96 -30.84 -14.62
C ALA A 715 25.23 -31.76 -15.64
N ALA A 716 24.10 -31.31 -16.19
CA ALA A 716 23.40 -31.97 -17.29
C ALA A 716 24.06 -31.73 -18.65
N ARG A 717 24.56 -30.50 -18.93
CA ARG A 717 25.38 -30.18 -20.11
C ARG A 717 26.60 -31.09 -20.18
N ASP A 718 27.33 -31.27 -19.07
CA ASP A 718 28.55 -32.08 -19.07
C ASP A 718 28.28 -33.53 -19.51
N LYS A 719 27.14 -34.09 -19.09
CA LYS A 719 26.66 -35.44 -19.47
C LYS A 719 26.16 -35.50 -20.92
N LEU A 720 25.67 -34.40 -21.49
CA LEU A 720 25.24 -34.31 -22.89
C LEU A 720 26.43 -34.10 -23.84
N GLU A 721 27.37 -33.22 -23.50
CA GLU A 721 28.63 -33.00 -24.22
C GLU A 721 29.51 -34.26 -24.21
N ALA A 722 29.59 -34.98 -23.07
CA ALA A 722 30.24 -36.30 -23.01
C ALA A 722 29.55 -37.35 -23.92
N ALA A 723 28.24 -37.21 -24.14
CA ALA A 723 27.47 -38.02 -25.09
C ALA A 723 27.50 -37.46 -26.54
N ARG A 724 28.32 -36.43 -26.81
CA ARG A 724 28.45 -35.71 -28.10
C ARG A 724 27.13 -35.08 -28.59
N ILE A 725 26.37 -34.47 -27.68
CA ILE A 725 25.19 -33.66 -27.97
C ILE A 725 25.55 -32.20 -27.63
N PRO A 726 25.84 -31.34 -28.64
CA PRO A 726 26.17 -29.93 -28.43
C PRO A 726 25.08 -29.21 -27.65
N THR A 727 25.40 -28.76 -26.44
CA THR A 727 24.43 -28.29 -25.44
C THR A 727 24.81 -26.93 -24.88
N ARG A 728 23.92 -25.96 -25.11
CA ARG A 728 24.02 -24.62 -24.52
C ARG A 728 23.31 -24.59 -23.15
N VAL A 729 23.87 -23.86 -22.19
CA VAL A 729 23.18 -23.46 -20.95
C VAL A 729 22.98 -21.94 -20.95
N VAL A 730 21.74 -21.51 -20.76
CA VAL A 730 21.32 -20.12 -20.57
C VAL A 730 20.93 -19.93 -19.10
N SER A 731 21.58 -18.96 -18.44
CA SER A 731 21.09 -18.43 -17.16
C SER A 731 20.09 -17.34 -17.47
N MET A 732 18.89 -17.41 -16.88
CA MET A 732 17.82 -16.41 -17.02
C MET A 732 17.37 -15.88 -15.65
N PRO A 733 18.23 -15.13 -14.94
CA PRO A 733 17.87 -14.55 -13.65
C PRO A 733 16.62 -13.66 -13.70
N CYS A 734 16.32 -12.94 -14.78
CA CYS A 734 15.08 -12.17 -14.91
C CYS A 734 14.52 -12.29 -16.33
N ARG A 735 13.27 -12.76 -16.45
CA ARG A 735 12.62 -12.92 -17.75
C ARG A 735 12.22 -11.57 -18.35
N GLU A 736 11.79 -10.65 -17.51
CA GLU A 736 11.22 -9.36 -17.91
C GLU A 736 12.30 -8.47 -18.56
N TRP A 737 13.50 -8.43 -17.96
CA TRP A 737 14.67 -7.75 -18.54
C TRP A 737 15.16 -8.39 -19.85
N PHE A 738 14.83 -9.66 -20.12
CA PHE A 738 15.19 -10.35 -21.37
C PHE A 738 14.18 -10.03 -22.48
N GLU A 739 12.89 -9.98 -22.15
CA GLU A 739 11.82 -9.59 -23.07
C GLU A 739 11.97 -8.15 -23.57
N GLU A 740 12.52 -7.25 -22.73
CA GLU A 740 12.90 -5.88 -23.13
C GLU A 740 14.10 -5.82 -24.10
N GLN A 741 14.92 -6.88 -24.24
CA GLN A 741 16.06 -6.84 -25.15
C GLN A 741 15.63 -6.90 -26.63
N PRO A 742 16.36 -6.26 -27.56
CA PRO A 742 16.10 -6.38 -28.99
C PRO A 742 16.03 -7.83 -29.45
N ARG A 743 15.12 -8.16 -30.38
CA ARG A 743 14.94 -9.54 -30.89
C ARG A 743 16.25 -10.18 -31.40
N SER A 744 17.18 -9.38 -31.95
CA SER A 744 18.52 -9.86 -32.33
C SER A 744 19.37 -10.37 -31.16
N TYR A 745 19.25 -9.77 -29.97
CA TYR A 745 19.86 -10.31 -28.74
C TYR A 745 19.10 -11.53 -28.23
N GLN A 746 17.76 -11.50 -28.24
CA GLN A 746 16.97 -12.65 -27.82
C GLN A 746 17.27 -13.90 -28.66
N HIS A 747 17.35 -13.75 -29.99
CA HIS A 747 17.72 -14.83 -30.90
C HIS A 747 19.18 -15.26 -30.74
N LYS A 748 20.10 -14.35 -30.36
CA LYS A 748 21.48 -14.75 -30.01
C LYS A 748 21.50 -15.70 -28.80
N VAL A 749 20.65 -15.49 -27.80
CA VAL A 749 20.58 -16.33 -26.58
C VAL A 749 19.77 -17.61 -26.83
N LEU A 750 18.60 -17.50 -27.48
CA LEU A 750 17.67 -18.58 -27.81
C LEU A 750 17.40 -18.64 -29.33
N PRO A 751 18.29 -19.27 -30.12
CA PRO A 751 18.18 -19.27 -31.59
C PRO A 751 16.89 -19.95 -32.06
N PRO A 752 16.05 -19.31 -32.89
CA PRO A 752 14.73 -19.82 -33.28
C PRO A 752 14.80 -21.16 -34.03
N GLU A 753 15.89 -21.44 -34.72
CA GLU A 753 16.17 -22.71 -35.40
C GLU A 753 16.44 -23.87 -34.42
N VAL A 754 16.87 -23.59 -33.18
CA VAL A 754 17.09 -24.59 -32.13
C VAL A 754 15.82 -24.74 -31.31
N THR A 755 14.91 -25.57 -31.82
CA THR A 755 13.60 -25.85 -31.20
C THR A 755 13.65 -26.89 -30.08
N ALA A 756 14.73 -27.65 -29.95
CA ALA A 756 14.93 -28.52 -28.79
C ALA A 756 15.40 -27.68 -27.59
N ARG A 757 14.53 -27.57 -26.57
CA ARG A 757 14.70 -26.66 -25.43
C ARG A 757 14.21 -27.31 -24.15
N VAL A 758 14.89 -27.08 -23.04
CA VAL A 758 14.46 -27.55 -21.72
C VAL A 758 14.51 -26.39 -20.73
N SER A 759 13.42 -26.08 -20.05
CA SER A 759 13.44 -25.22 -18.87
C SER A 759 13.68 -26.03 -17.59
N ILE A 760 14.40 -25.47 -16.63
CA ILE A 760 14.65 -26.06 -15.31
C ILE A 760 14.47 -24.96 -14.25
N GLU A 761 13.39 -25.04 -13.47
CA GLU A 761 13.08 -24.10 -12.38
C GLU A 761 12.26 -24.83 -11.31
N ALA A 762 12.61 -24.67 -10.03
CA ALA A 762 11.92 -25.31 -8.90
C ALA A 762 10.57 -24.63 -8.55
N GLY A 763 9.67 -24.56 -9.54
CA GLY A 763 8.30 -24.06 -9.47
C GLY A 763 7.49 -24.55 -10.68
N VAL A 764 6.25 -24.09 -10.86
CA VAL A 764 5.37 -24.51 -11.97
C VAL A 764 5.93 -24.17 -13.36
N SER A 765 5.58 -24.96 -14.38
CA SER A 765 5.91 -24.68 -15.79
C SER A 765 5.10 -23.53 -16.41
N MET A 766 4.14 -22.94 -15.69
CA MET A 766 3.39 -21.79 -16.18
C MET A 766 4.34 -20.63 -16.53
N GLY A 767 4.12 -20.02 -17.69
CA GLY A 767 5.04 -19.04 -18.28
C GLY A 767 6.12 -19.67 -19.16
N TRP A 768 6.69 -20.84 -18.84
CA TRP A 768 7.84 -21.36 -19.57
C TRP A 768 7.57 -21.85 -21.01
N HIS A 769 6.32 -22.22 -21.32
CA HIS A 769 5.93 -22.89 -22.56
C HIS A 769 6.19 -22.09 -23.84
N ASP A 770 6.12 -20.75 -23.80
CA ASP A 770 6.36 -19.91 -24.98
C ASP A 770 7.85 -19.79 -25.36
N LEU A 771 8.75 -19.94 -24.38
CA LEU A 771 10.19 -19.95 -24.59
C LEU A 771 10.73 -21.32 -25.00
N VAL A 772 10.11 -22.43 -24.56
CA VAL A 772 10.53 -23.79 -24.93
C VAL A 772 9.80 -24.36 -26.16
N GLY A 773 8.56 -23.96 -26.42
CA GLY A 773 7.74 -24.38 -27.58
C GLY A 773 7.31 -25.86 -27.58
N ASP A 774 6.60 -26.28 -28.63
CA ASP A 774 5.99 -27.63 -28.79
C ASP A 774 6.99 -28.80 -28.64
N ALA A 775 8.22 -28.61 -29.13
CA ALA A 775 9.29 -29.60 -28.99
C ALA A 775 9.96 -29.56 -27.59
N GLY A 776 9.73 -28.51 -26.82
CA GLY A 776 10.35 -28.23 -25.54
C GLY A 776 9.88 -29.11 -24.39
N ARG A 777 10.62 -29.08 -23.28
CA ARG A 777 10.26 -29.77 -22.02
C ARG A 777 10.47 -28.84 -20.83
N CYS A 778 9.72 -29.06 -19.76
CA CYS A 778 9.92 -28.39 -18.49
C CYS A 778 10.32 -29.43 -17.44
N ILE A 779 11.36 -29.13 -16.65
CA ILE A 779 11.61 -29.75 -15.35
C ILE A 779 11.08 -28.74 -14.32
N SER A 780 9.87 -29.02 -13.83
CA SER A 780 9.03 -28.13 -13.03
C SER A 780 8.33 -28.90 -11.91
N LEU A 781 7.86 -28.16 -10.91
CA LEU A 781 7.11 -28.67 -9.76
C LEU A 781 5.63 -28.30 -9.90
N GLU A 782 4.79 -29.26 -10.24
CA GLU A 782 3.35 -29.05 -10.53
C GLU A 782 2.43 -29.41 -9.34
N HIS A 783 2.99 -29.52 -8.13
CA HIS A 783 2.29 -29.87 -6.89
C HIS A 783 3.02 -29.31 -5.67
N PHE A 784 2.33 -29.22 -4.52
CA PHE A 784 2.98 -28.87 -3.25
C PHE A 784 4.14 -29.82 -2.92
N GLY A 785 5.19 -29.31 -2.27
CA GLY A 785 6.36 -30.09 -1.87
C GLY A 785 6.13 -30.99 -0.65
N ALA A 786 7.18 -31.22 0.14
CA ALA A 786 7.14 -32.10 1.32
C ALA A 786 8.14 -31.65 2.39
N SER A 787 7.93 -32.06 3.64
CA SER A 787 8.89 -31.86 4.73
C SER A 787 9.97 -32.94 4.68
N ALA A 788 11.13 -32.61 4.11
CA ALA A 788 12.35 -33.41 4.09
C ALA A 788 13.56 -32.50 3.81
N ASP A 789 14.77 -33.07 3.82
CA ASP A 789 15.98 -32.34 3.42
C ASP A 789 15.97 -31.98 1.92
N GLN A 790 16.69 -30.92 1.53
CA GLN A 790 16.78 -30.48 0.13
C GLN A 790 17.17 -31.61 -0.83
N ALA A 791 18.18 -32.42 -0.51
CA ALA A 791 18.72 -33.42 -1.43
C ALA A 791 17.73 -34.59 -1.63
N THR A 792 16.88 -34.86 -0.65
CA THR A 792 15.69 -35.71 -0.81
C THR A 792 14.65 -35.06 -1.71
N LEU A 793 14.22 -33.83 -1.43
CA LEU A 793 13.16 -33.19 -2.22
C LEU A 793 13.54 -33.03 -3.71
N TYR A 794 14.79 -32.62 -3.99
CA TYR A 794 15.31 -32.50 -5.36
C TYR A 794 15.39 -33.87 -6.06
N ARG A 795 15.74 -34.94 -5.35
CA ARG A 795 15.79 -36.31 -5.88
C ARG A 795 14.41 -36.84 -6.22
N GLU A 796 13.47 -36.81 -5.26
CA GLU A 796 12.13 -37.40 -5.44
C GLU A 796 11.29 -36.63 -6.46
N PHE A 797 11.46 -35.30 -6.57
CA PHE A 797 10.73 -34.47 -7.53
C PHE A 797 11.47 -34.26 -8.86
N GLY A 798 12.56 -35.00 -9.11
CA GLY A 798 13.20 -35.05 -10.43
C GLY A 798 14.05 -33.84 -10.82
N PHE A 799 14.45 -32.99 -9.86
CA PHE A 799 15.44 -31.93 -10.06
C PHE A 799 16.86 -32.51 -10.02
N THR A 800 17.18 -33.35 -11.01
CA THR A 800 18.45 -34.06 -11.14
C THR A 800 19.05 -33.91 -12.54
N PRO A 801 20.39 -33.94 -12.70
CA PRO A 801 21.02 -33.90 -14.02
C PRO A 801 20.52 -35.01 -14.95
N GLU A 802 20.24 -36.20 -14.40
CA GLU A 802 19.70 -37.36 -15.12
C GLU A 802 18.32 -37.06 -15.74
N ALA A 803 17.43 -36.39 -15.00
CA ALA A 803 16.13 -35.99 -15.50
C ALA A 803 16.24 -34.91 -16.60
N VAL A 804 17.14 -33.94 -16.45
CA VAL A 804 17.42 -32.91 -17.48
C VAL A 804 18.01 -33.54 -18.74
N VAL A 805 18.96 -34.48 -18.61
CA VAL A 805 19.52 -35.26 -19.73
C VAL A 805 18.44 -36.07 -20.46
N LYS A 806 17.48 -36.65 -19.73
CA LYS A 806 16.32 -37.33 -20.33
C LYS A 806 15.42 -36.35 -21.08
N ALA A 807 15.04 -35.23 -20.46
CA ALA A 807 14.20 -34.21 -21.05
C ALA A 807 14.83 -33.60 -22.32
N ALA A 808 16.14 -33.35 -22.34
CA ALA A 808 16.88 -32.89 -23.51
C ALA A 808 16.76 -33.89 -24.67
N LYS A 809 16.95 -35.19 -24.41
CA LYS A 809 16.82 -36.25 -25.42
C LYS A 809 15.38 -36.43 -25.91
N ASP A 810 14.38 -36.30 -25.03
CA ASP A 810 12.96 -36.32 -25.39
C ASP A 810 12.52 -35.06 -26.16
N SER A 811 13.21 -33.93 -25.97
CA SER A 811 13.00 -32.69 -26.73
C SER A 811 13.62 -32.77 -28.13
N LEU A 812 14.89 -33.20 -28.23
CA LEU A 812 15.58 -33.48 -29.50
C LEU A 812 14.78 -34.46 -30.38
N LYS A 813 14.19 -35.50 -29.76
CA LYS A 813 13.33 -36.48 -30.45
C LYS A 813 12.01 -35.89 -30.96
N ALA A 814 11.50 -34.82 -30.36
CA ALA A 814 10.32 -34.10 -30.87
C ALA A 814 10.71 -33.11 -31.98
N ALA A 815 11.75 -32.30 -31.78
CA ALA A 815 12.25 -31.38 -32.78
C ALA A 815 12.57 -32.09 -34.12
N ARG A 816 13.31 -33.21 -34.05
CA ARG A 816 13.70 -34.01 -35.23
C ARG A 816 12.53 -34.72 -35.96
N LYS A 817 11.32 -34.75 -35.39
CA LYS A 817 10.13 -35.34 -36.05
C LYS A 817 9.37 -34.35 -36.93
N GLY A 818 9.54 -33.05 -36.71
CA GLY A 818 8.60 -32.03 -37.18
C GLY A 818 7.30 -32.05 -36.37
N THR A 819 6.84 -30.89 -35.92
CA THR A 819 5.65 -30.78 -35.07
C THR A 819 4.36 -30.77 -35.88
N GLY A 820 3.94 -31.97 -36.31
CA GLY A 820 2.51 -32.24 -36.43
C GLY A 820 1.89 -32.08 -35.04
N VAL A 821 1.04 -31.06 -34.87
CA VAL A 821 0.54 -30.59 -33.57
C VAL A 821 -0.09 -31.72 -32.76
N PRO A 822 0.45 -32.09 -31.57
CA PRO A 822 -0.22 -32.99 -30.66
C PRO A 822 -1.49 -32.34 -30.09
N ALA A 823 -2.58 -33.10 -29.98
CA ALA A 823 -3.77 -32.61 -29.32
C ALA A 823 -3.54 -32.42 -27.81
N VAL A 824 -4.32 -31.54 -27.18
CA VAL A 824 -4.22 -31.13 -25.76
C VAL A 824 -4.42 -32.29 -24.75
N THR A 825 -4.77 -33.49 -25.23
CA THR A 825 -5.15 -34.67 -24.44
C THR A 825 -4.00 -35.43 -23.77
N ASP A 826 -2.76 -35.26 -24.22
CA ASP A 826 -1.63 -36.10 -23.78
C ASP A 826 -0.87 -35.53 -22.56
N THR A 827 -1.41 -34.50 -21.89
CA THR A 827 -0.94 -34.10 -20.56
C THR A 827 -1.30 -35.17 -19.54
N ALA A 828 -0.32 -35.61 -18.74
CA ALA A 828 -0.53 -36.68 -17.76
C ALA A 828 -1.64 -36.29 -16.77
N PRO A 829 -2.57 -37.20 -16.43
CA PRO A 829 -3.67 -36.88 -15.54
C PRO A 829 -3.14 -36.51 -14.16
N ARG A 830 -3.60 -35.37 -13.62
CA ARG A 830 -3.35 -34.95 -12.23
C ARG A 830 -3.56 -36.13 -11.29
N ALA A 831 -2.58 -36.37 -10.40
CA ALA A 831 -2.48 -37.61 -9.65
C ALA A 831 -3.80 -37.95 -8.92
N LYS A 832 -4.39 -39.10 -9.27
CA LYS A 832 -5.48 -39.68 -8.49
C LYS A 832 -4.92 -40.13 -7.14
N ALA A 833 -5.13 -39.33 -6.11
CA ALA A 833 -4.81 -39.71 -4.74
C ALA A 833 -5.45 -41.07 -4.40
N SER A 834 -4.61 -42.04 -4.05
CA SER A 834 -5.03 -43.40 -3.72
C SER A 834 -5.72 -43.43 -2.36
N ARG A 835 -7.01 -43.07 -2.33
CA ARG A 835 -7.88 -43.40 -1.18
C ARG A 835 -7.92 -44.92 -1.04
N ALA A 836 -7.18 -45.43 -0.06
CA ALA A 836 -7.30 -46.80 0.42
C ALA A 836 -8.68 -46.98 1.07
N ALA A 837 -9.69 -47.29 0.26
CA ALA A 837 -11.02 -47.64 0.74
C ALA A 837 -10.95 -49.02 1.39
N GLY A 838 -10.93 -49.07 2.72
CA GLY A 838 -11.06 -50.32 3.47
C GLY A 838 -12.45 -50.93 3.26
N ASP A 839 -12.51 -52.26 3.10
CA ASP A 839 -13.76 -53.00 2.96
C ASP A 839 -14.67 -52.82 4.18
N GLN A 840 -15.81 -52.15 4.00
CA GLN A 840 -16.97 -52.32 4.87
C GLN A 840 -18.20 -52.64 4.02
N LYS A 841 -18.57 -53.93 4.03
CA LYS A 841 -19.80 -54.44 3.42
C LYS A 841 -21.00 -53.97 4.24
N THR A 842 -21.85 -53.12 3.64
CA THR A 842 -23.18 -52.84 4.19
C THR A 842 -24.20 -53.83 3.62
N PRO A 843 -24.88 -54.64 4.43
CA PRO A 843 -25.94 -55.54 3.94
C PRO A 843 -27.21 -54.75 3.62
N SER A 844 -27.94 -55.18 2.59
CA SER A 844 -29.24 -54.61 2.23
C SER A 844 -30.36 -55.03 3.19
N GLN A 845 -31.25 -54.12 3.56
CA GLN A 845 -32.62 -54.49 3.93
C GLN A 845 -33.65 -53.43 3.50
N LYS A 846 -34.94 -53.80 3.59
CA LYS A 846 -36.05 -53.15 2.87
C LYS A 846 -36.80 -52.13 3.73
N ALA A 847 -37.57 -51.29 3.06
CA ALA A 847 -38.47 -50.33 3.68
C ALA A 847 -39.62 -50.99 4.48
N SER A 848 -40.05 -50.27 5.52
CA SER A 848 -41.40 -50.33 6.11
C SER A 848 -41.75 -48.94 6.62
N ALA A 849 -43.03 -48.56 6.60
CA ALA A 849 -43.50 -47.25 7.05
C ALA A 849 -44.07 -47.32 8.47
N GLY A 850 -44.08 -46.18 9.17
CA GLY A 850 -44.74 -46.05 10.48
C GLY A 850 -44.42 -44.69 11.13
N GLU A 851 -45.48 -43.90 11.34
CA GLU A 851 -45.61 -42.66 12.14
C GLU A 851 -44.59 -41.52 11.88
#